data_AF-A0A971MR68-F1
#
_entry.id   AF-A0A971MR68-F1
#
_cell.length_a   1.000
_cell.length_b   1.000
_cell.length_c   1.000
_cell.angle_alpha   90.00
_cell.angle_beta   90.00
_cell.angle_gamma   90.00
#
_symmetry.space_group_name_H-M   'P 1'
#
loop_
_entity.id
_entity.type
_entity.pdbx_description
1 polymer ?
#
loop_
_entity_poly.entity_id
_entity_poly.type
_entity_poly.pdbx_seq_one_letter_code
_entity_poly.pdbx_strand_id
1 'polypeptide(L)'
;LPDMFETGQEATETLMNFYRRFMQDEILTKVKNLFINLNNYDTAGIFIKDVATLSQNMYGYWGQIQTLRYEQAQMRYPELNKINRKNIEAELSSDVTLEDILSLPIPEDNPPQTIETIVNEICDGIIAKYKPLEDIYINGKDVLTEGKSAVKDFLDEVLKLTRFMKLFSAPENYICDPLFYEQYNNLMSGWFVDSSMLYDKIRNYVTRKPYKEDKIKLMFDFPTFMDGWDYNREQSNGAVLLLKEGKYYLGIMNHKNKVDINKAPESDKGYLKVFYKQIPNPTLDFPKNLLTSGKAIQRFAPNNELLLGYESKKHIQGDSFDLEFCHQLINYFKKCIPNYPGWEVFEFKFSDTSTYKNISEFYNEAKQQSYVLKYERYISEEYINECVRNEQLYLFEIYNKDFAHNAKGTKNIHTLYWEGLFNTTPIFKLNGEAELFYRPASIDEPVVHAKGSILVNRRDKQGTPIPNNIYKELCQYFNGGEKTELIKPYLEKAITKMATHDIIKDKRYSQDKFLFHVPITINYNAPSTKDLNLRVLKVLKDNPDMNIIGIDRGERHLLYVSVINQKGEIIKQKSLNVINEYDYQMKLSQRNDERKESRQNWETIGSIKELKAGYLSVTIHEIVKLMIDYNAILVMESLDPKFTRTRGKFEYNVYQKFEKMLIEKLNYLVFKTYKPQEKGGLFNGYQLTRQIKPKEKIGRQCGFLFYVPAGYTSKIDPATGFVSLINCNYANIEQSQIFFGQFEKILFNQSEDYFEFHVNHKNLPTFQQDYTNKWVICTYGENRYSYSPKEKKVQTVNVSQELKNLFSQYEIDIYGDLKEAICNQTVAKFYERLSFLFKLTLQMRYSNRETGEDFILSPVKNKQGEFFMSCPENEIKKLPTDGDANGAYHIALKGLQLITNISENYKLPNITTADWFKYAQQRHQEK
;
A
#
# COMPACT_ATOMS: atom_id res chain seq x y z
N LEU A 1 16.51 -15.95 7.89
CA LEU A 1 16.71 -15.83 6.42
C LEU A 1 17.99 -16.61 6.13
N PRO A 2 17.99 -17.57 5.21
CA PRO A 2 19.25 -18.22 4.82
C PRO A 2 20.17 -17.18 4.17
N ASP A 3 21.47 -17.24 4.47
CA ASP A 3 22.49 -16.35 3.90
C ASP A 3 22.50 -16.42 2.36
N MET A 4 22.65 -15.28 1.69
CA MET A 4 22.79 -15.24 0.23
C MET A 4 24.22 -15.61 -0.18
N PHE A 5 24.36 -16.32 -1.30
CA PHE A 5 25.66 -16.49 -1.95
C PHE A 5 26.23 -15.13 -2.38
N GLU A 6 27.53 -14.93 -2.19
CA GLU A 6 28.19 -13.68 -2.60
C GLU A 6 28.60 -13.73 -4.07
N THR A 7 29.05 -14.91 -4.52
CA THR A 7 29.61 -15.14 -5.86
C THR A 7 28.88 -16.24 -6.63
N GLY A 8 28.96 -16.21 -7.96
CA GLY A 8 28.34 -17.22 -8.81
C GLY A 8 29.08 -18.56 -8.79
N GLN A 9 30.39 -18.50 -8.55
CA GLN A 9 31.23 -19.68 -8.37
C GLN A 9 30.82 -20.47 -7.13
N GLU A 10 30.72 -19.80 -5.97
CA GLU A 10 30.28 -20.42 -4.71
C GLU A 10 28.90 -21.10 -4.86
N ALA A 11 27.96 -20.39 -5.49
CA ALA A 11 26.62 -20.89 -5.76
C ALA A 11 26.63 -22.13 -6.68
N THR A 12 27.44 -22.11 -7.74
CA THR A 12 27.56 -23.22 -8.70
C THR A 12 28.21 -24.44 -8.04
N GLU A 13 29.32 -24.27 -7.32
CA GLU A 13 30.02 -25.34 -6.63
C GLU A 13 29.13 -26.00 -5.57
N THR A 14 28.40 -25.20 -4.80
CA THR A 14 27.46 -25.71 -3.79
C THR A 14 26.34 -26.54 -4.42
N LEU A 15 25.77 -26.08 -5.54
CA LEU A 15 24.75 -26.83 -6.28
C LEU A 15 25.25 -28.17 -6.80
N MET A 16 26.44 -28.19 -7.41
CA MET A 16 27.02 -29.42 -7.97
C MET A 16 27.42 -30.40 -6.87
N ASN A 17 28.01 -29.92 -5.77
CA ASN A 17 28.37 -30.75 -4.63
C ASN A 17 27.15 -31.35 -3.94
N PHE A 18 26.03 -30.60 -3.88
CA PHE A 18 24.77 -31.11 -3.37
C PHE A 18 24.30 -32.35 -4.15
N TYR A 19 24.25 -32.29 -5.49
CA TYR A 19 23.83 -33.45 -6.27
C TYR A 19 24.81 -34.62 -6.18
N ARG A 20 26.13 -34.36 -6.20
CA ARG A 20 27.13 -35.43 -6.04
C ARG A 20 26.93 -36.20 -4.74
N ARG A 21 26.78 -35.49 -3.63
CA ARG A 21 26.47 -36.11 -2.33
C ARG A 21 25.12 -36.84 -2.37
N PHE A 22 24.12 -36.30 -3.08
CA PHE A 22 22.77 -36.87 -3.17
C PHE A 22 22.78 -38.24 -3.86
N MET A 23 23.65 -38.38 -4.85
CA MET A 23 23.91 -39.65 -5.53
C MET A 23 24.81 -40.58 -4.71
N GLN A 24 25.90 -40.07 -4.11
CA GLN A 24 26.83 -40.88 -3.29
C GLN A 24 26.15 -41.52 -2.09
N ASP A 25 25.24 -40.81 -1.43
CA ASP A 25 24.50 -41.32 -0.26
C ASP A 25 23.29 -42.18 -0.67
N GLU A 26 23.11 -42.45 -1.97
CA GLU A 26 22.03 -43.26 -2.56
C GLU A 26 20.62 -42.83 -2.08
N ILE A 27 20.40 -41.52 -1.97
CA ILE A 27 19.17 -40.98 -1.34
C ILE A 27 17.92 -41.36 -2.11
N LEU A 28 17.95 -41.29 -3.45
CA LEU A 28 16.82 -41.71 -4.29
C LEU A 28 16.48 -43.19 -4.07
N THR A 29 17.49 -44.05 -3.95
CA THR A 29 17.30 -45.48 -3.67
C THR A 29 16.69 -45.70 -2.29
N LYS A 30 17.19 -45.01 -1.25
CA LYS A 30 16.64 -45.07 0.11
C LYS A 30 15.18 -44.61 0.16
N VAL A 31 14.84 -43.54 -0.56
CA VAL A 31 13.46 -43.04 -0.67
C VAL A 31 12.57 -44.04 -1.41
N LYS A 32 13.01 -44.59 -2.55
CA LYS A 32 12.25 -45.63 -3.28
C LYS A 32 12.01 -46.85 -2.38
N ASN A 33 13.04 -47.33 -1.69
CA ASN A 33 12.94 -48.49 -0.79
C ASN A 33 11.98 -48.25 0.39
N LEU A 34 11.87 -47.03 0.90
CA LEU A 34 10.92 -46.68 1.95
C LEU A 34 9.46 -46.90 1.51
N PHE A 35 9.14 -46.65 0.23
CA PHE A 35 7.77 -46.78 -0.28
C PHE A 35 7.47 -48.09 -1.02
N ILE A 36 8.47 -48.75 -1.61
CA ILE A 36 8.32 -50.09 -2.20
C ILE A 36 7.97 -51.12 -1.12
N ASN A 37 8.55 -50.96 0.07
CA ASN A 37 8.35 -51.88 1.20
C ASN A 37 7.16 -51.48 2.09
N LEU A 38 6.18 -50.71 1.59
CA LEU A 38 5.05 -50.25 2.41
C LEU A 38 4.30 -51.40 3.11
N ASN A 39 4.19 -52.55 2.45
CA ASN A 39 3.55 -53.75 2.99
C ASN A 39 4.31 -54.39 4.17
N ASN A 40 5.55 -53.98 4.43
CA ASN A 40 6.37 -54.48 5.54
C ASN A 40 6.26 -53.62 6.80
N TYR A 41 5.55 -52.49 6.75
CA TYR A 41 5.32 -51.59 7.89
C TYR A 41 3.88 -51.70 8.39
N ASP A 42 3.64 -51.25 9.61
CA ASP A 42 2.28 -51.04 10.13
C ASP A 42 1.69 -49.75 9.53
N THR A 43 0.88 -49.90 8.49
CA THR A 43 0.21 -48.81 7.76
C THR A 43 -0.79 -48.03 8.63
N ALA A 44 -1.30 -48.61 9.73
CA ALA A 44 -2.11 -47.91 10.71
C ALA A 44 -1.26 -46.97 11.60
N GLY A 45 0.05 -47.22 11.69
CA GLY A 45 1.03 -46.38 12.37
C GLY A 45 1.65 -45.28 11.48
N ILE A 46 1.22 -45.12 10.23
CA ILE A 46 1.73 -44.11 9.28
C ILE A 46 0.65 -43.06 9.04
N PHE A 47 0.96 -41.77 9.20
CA PHE A 47 -0.01 -40.67 9.20
C PHE A 47 0.13 -39.77 7.97
N ILE A 48 -1.00 -39.28 7.46
CA ILE A 48 -1.08 -38.39 6.31
C ILE A 48 -1.53 -37.00 6.75
N LYS A 49 -0.59 -36.05 6.69
CA LYS A 49 -0.80 -34.68 7.12
C LYS A 49 -1.68 -33.85 6.18
N ASP A 50 -1.60 -34.10 4.88
CA ASP A 50 -2.35 -33.36 3.85
C ASP A 50 -2.97 -34.32 2.83
N VAL A 51 -4.15 -34.80 3.20
CA VAL A 51 -4.95 -35.74 2.40
C VAL A 51 -5.38 -35.14 1.07
N ALA A 52 -5.62 -33.83 1.01
CA ALA A 52 -6.08 -33.18 -0.21
C ALA A 52 -4.97 -33.14 -1.26
N THR A 53 -3.72 -32.84 -0.85
CA THR A 53 -2.56 -32.92 -1.73
C THR A 53 -2.29 -34.35 -2.18
N LEU A 54 -2.39 -35.34 -1.28
CA LEU A 54 -2.24 -36.75 -1.66
C LEU A 54 -3.32 -37.18 -2.66
N SER A 55 -4.57 -36.77 -2.45
CA SER A 55 -5.69 -37.00 -3.37
C SER A 55 -5.42 -36.43 -4.76
N GLN A 56 -4.84 -35.22 -4.82
CA GLN A 56 -4.45 -34.62 -6.08
C GLN A 56 -3.36 -35.43 -6.80
N ASN A 57 -2.39 -35.99 -6.07
CA ASN A 57 -1.33 -36.82 -6.67
C ASN A 57 -1.87 -38.18 -7.14
N MET A 58 -2.75 -38.82 -6.37
CA MET A 58 -3.28 -40.16 -6.70
C MET A 58 -4.38 -40.13 -7.76
N TYR A 59 -5.27 -39.14 -7.73
CA TYR A 59 -6.51 -39.12 -8.55
C TYR A 59 -6.62 -37.91 -9.49
N GLY A 60 -5.68 -36.96 -9.44
CA GLY A 60 -5.79 -35.71 -10.20
C GLY A 60 -6.84 -34.72 -9.69
N TYR A 61 -7.50 -35.02 -8.56
CA TYR A 61 -8.53 -34.18 -7.94
C TYR A 61 -8.39 -34.10 -6.41
N TRP A 62 -8.31 -32.88 -5.87
CA TRP A 62 -8.14 -32.59 -4.44
C TRP A 62 -9.20 -33.20 -3.50
N GLY A 63 -10.43 -33.40 -4.00
CA GLY A 63 -11.57 -33.83 -3.18
C GLY A 63 -11.89 -35.32 -3.25
N GLN A 64 -11.18 -36.12 -4.07
CA GLN A 64 -11.57 -37.51 -4.33
C GLN A 64 -11.50 -38.36 -3.07
N ILE A 65 -10.37 -38.36 -2.35
CA ILE A 65 -10.21 -39.14 -1.11
C ILE A 65 -11.26 -38.72 -0.08
N GLN A 66 -11.53 -37.42 0.08
CA GLN A 66 -12.54 -36.94 1.04
C GLN A 66 -13.95 -37.39 0.67
N THR A 67 -14.25 -37.49 -0.63
CA THR A 67 -15.54 -37.99 -1.13
C THR A 67 -15.69 -39.48 -0.81
N LEU A 68 -14.67 -40.29 -1.08
CA LEU A 68 -14.67 -41.72 -0.77
C LEU A 68 -14.77 -41.99 0.73
N ARG A 69 -14.08 -41.21 1.56
CA ARG A 69 -14.21 -41.27 3.02
C ARG A 69 -15.62 -40.93 3.48
N TYR A 70 -16.24 -39.91 2.89
CA TYR A 70 -17.62 -39.55 3.19
C TYR A 70 -18.59 -40.68 2.82
N GLU A 71 -18.43 -41.28 1.65
CA GLU A 71 -19.24 -42.42 1.19
C GLU A 71 -19.10 -43.63 2.12
N GLN A 72 -17.86 -43.98 2.50
CA GLN A 72 -17.61 -45.09 3.43
C GLN A 72 -18.19 -44.81 4.83
N ALA A 73 -18.07 -43.59 5.34
CA ALA A 73 -18.70 -43.18 6.60
C ALA A 73 -20.23 -43.23 6.50
N GLN A 74 -20.81 -42.83 5.37
CA GLN A 74 -22.25 -42.92 5.13
C GLN A 74 -22.74 -44.37 5.07
N MET A 75 -21.96 -45.30 4.54
CA MET A 75 -22.29 -46.74 4.59
C MET A 75 -22.31 -47.28 6.03
N ARG A 76 -21.45 -46.77 6.92
CA ARG A 76 -21.47 -47.09 8.36
C ARG A 76 -22.64 -46.45 9.10
N TYR A 77 -23.12 -45.30 8.63
CA TYR A 77 -24.23 -44.53 9.21
C TYR A 77 -25.36 -44.27 8.20
N PRO A 78 -26.12 -45.31 7.78
CA PRO A 78 -27.07 -45.21 6.68
C PRO A 78 -28.26 -44.26 6.94
N GLU A 79 -28.63 -44.02 8.20
CA GLU A 79 -29.69 -43.07 8.57
C GLU A 79 -29.13 -41.66 8.87
N LEU A 80 -29.44 -40.67 8.03
CA LEU A 80 -28.90 -39.31 8.13
C LEU A 80 -29.58 -38.41 9.19
N ASN A 81 -29.70 -38.90 10.42
CA ASN A 81 -30.18 -38.13 11.58
C ASN A 81 -29.08 -37.21 12.15
N LYS A 82 -29.46 -36.30 13.07
CA LYS A 82 -28.55 -35.29 13.64
C LYS A 82 -27.32 -35.88 14.34
N ILE A 83 -27.46 -37.05 14.97
CA ILE A 83 -26.37 -37.73 15.67
C ILE A 83 -25.40 -38.36 14.66
N ASN A 84 -25.93 -39.06 13.67
CA ASN A 84 -25.14 -39.72 12.64
C ASN A 84 -24.39 -38.72 11.76
N ARG A 85 -24.98 -37.55 11.43
CA ARG A 85 -24.25 -36.47 10.75
C ARG A 85 -23.07 -35.95 11.58
N LYS A 86 -23.26 -35.79 12.90
CA LYS A 86 -22.19 -35.38 13.82
C LYS A 86 -21.08 -36.45 13.91
N ASN A 87 -21.44 -37.73 13.85
CA ASN A 87 -20.48 -38.83 13.83
C ASN A 87 -19.67 -38.84 12.52
N ILE A 88 -20.33 -38.66 11.36
CA ILE A 88 -19.66 -38.53 10.06
C ILE A 88 -18.71 -37.32 10.07
N GLU A 89 -19.16 -36.16 10.55
CA GLU A 89 -18.31 -34.96 10.66
C GLU A 89 -17.09 -35.20 11.58
N ALA A 90 -17.26 -35.91 12.69
CA ALA A 90 -16.18 -36.25 13.60
C ALA A 90 -15.16 -37.20 12.96
N GLU A 91 -15.61 -38.21 12.23
CA GLU A 91 -14.76 -39.16 11.49
C GLU A 91 -13.99 -38.48 10.35
N LEU A 92 -14.64 -37.59 9.60
CA LEU A 92 -13.98 -36.83 8.53
C LEU A 92 -12.97 -35.80 9.05
N SER A 93 -13.11 -35.41 10.32
CA SER A 93 -12.21 -34.48 11.01
C SER A 93 -11.08 -35.20 11.77
N SER A 94 -11.08 -36.54 11.85
CA SER A 94 -10.00 -37.29 12.48
C SER A 94 -8.74 -37.26 11.64
N ASP A 95 -7.59 -37.46 12.30
CA ASP A 95 -6.34 -37.73 11.60
C ASP A 95 -6.49 -38.97 10.72
N VAL A 96 -5.74 -38.99 9.61
CA VAL A 96 -5.86 -40.01 8.57
C VAL A 96 -4.57 -40.81 8.53
N THR A 97 -4.69 -42.12 8.65
CA THR A 97 -3.58 -43.06 8.49
C THR A 97 -3.44 -43.50 7.04
N LEU A 98 -2.32 -44.14 6.70
CA LEU A 98 -2.15 -44.72 5.38
C LEU A 98 -3.12 -45.89 5.17
N GLU A 99 -3.40 -46.68 6.21
CA GLU A 99 -4.40 -47.76 6.17
C GLU A 99 -5.80 -47.25 5.83
N ASP A 100 -6.20 -46.10 6.39
CA ASP A 100 -7.48 -45.45 6.07
C ASP A 100 -7.62 -45.09 4.59
N ILE A 101 -6.51 -44.84 3.90
CA ILE A 101 -6.50 -44.50 2.47
C ILE A 101 -6.46 -45.77 1.61
N LEU A 102 -5.64 -46.75 1.98
CA LEU A 102 -5.49 -48.00 1.24
C LEU A 102 -6.76 -48.87 1.30
N SER A 103 -7.57 -48.71 2.36
CA SER A 103 -8.84 -49.43 2.55
C SER A 103 -10.04 -48.77 1.84
N LEU A 104 -9.86 -47.64 1.15
CA LEU A 104 -10.95 -46.99 0.42
C LEU A 104 -11.34 -47.78 -0.84
N PRO A 105 -12.63 -47.76 -1.22
CA PRO A 105 -13.07 -48.40 -2.45
C PRO A 105 -12.42 -47.72 -3.67
N ILE A 106 -11.93 -48.54 -4.60
CA ILE A 106 -11.29 -48.07 -5.83
C ILE A 106 -12.38 -47.75 -6.86
N PRO A 107 -12.49 -46.49 -7.35
CA PRO A 107 -13.45 -46.14 -8.39
C PRO A 107 -13.06 -46.77 -9.74
N GLU A 108 -14.01 -47.47 -10.40
CA GLU A 108 -13.76 -48.08 -11.72
C GLU A 108 -13.41 -47.03 -12.80
N ASP A 109 -14.07 -45.86 -12.75
CA ASP A 109 -13.89 -44.79 -13.75
C ASP A 109 -12.63 -43.93 -13.52
N ASN A 110 -11.98 -44.03 -12.36
CA ASN A 110 -10.79 -43.23 -12.03
C ASN A 110 -9.89 -43.95 -11.00
N PRO A 111 -9.15 -44.99 -11.40
CA PRO A 111 -8.27 -45.73 -10.50
C PRO A 111 -7.10 -44.85 -10.01
N PRO A 112 -6.66 -44.99 -8.75
CA PRO A 112 -5.56 -44.20 -8.22
C PRO A 112 -4.22 -44.60 -8.81
N GLN A 113 -3.34 -43.63 -9.01
CA GLN A 113 -1.91 -43.87 -9.11
C GLN A 113 -1.36 -44.30 -7.73
N THR A 114 -0.52 -45.35 -7.70
CA THR A 114 0.05 -45.84 -6.43
C THR A 114 1.12 -44.90 -5.90
N ILE A 115 1.30 -44.88 -4.58
CA ILE A 115 2.36 -44.09 -3.92
C ILE A 115 3.74 -44.46 -4.47
N GLU A 116 4.00 -45.75 -4.72
CA GLU A 116 5.24 -46.24 -5.30
C GLU A 116 5.48 -45.66 -6.69
N THR A 117 4.49 -45.69 -7.58
CA THR A 117 4.61 -45.12 -8.93
C THR A 117 4.88 -43.62 -8.87
N ILE A 118 4.18 -42.88 -8.01
CA ILE A 118 4.38 -41.44 -7.83
C ILE A 118 5.82 -41.14 -7.39
N VAL A 119 6.34 -41.87 -6.41
CA VAL A 119 7.72 -41.70 -5.92
C VAL A 119 8.74 -42.03 -7.00
N ASN A 120 8.55 -43.13 -7.73
CA ASN A 120 9.44 -43.52 -8.82
C ASN A 120 9.50 -42.46 -9.91
N GLU A 121 8.36 -41.94 -10.35
CA GLU A 121 8.30 -40.87 -11.35
C GLU A 121 9.01 -39.59 -10.90
N ILE A 122 8.85 -39.19 -9.64
CA ILE A 122 9.55 -38.01 -9.10
C ILE A 122 11.06 -38.26 -9.07
N CYS A 123 11.50 -39.41 -8.57
CA CYS A 123 12.92 -39.76 -8.49
C CYS A 123 13.57 -39.83 -9.88
N ASP A 124 12.91 -40.46 -10.85
CA ASP A 124 13.42 -40.56 -12.22
C ASP A 124 13.43 -39.18 -12.91
N GLY A 125 12.43 -38.35 -12.62
CA GLY A 125 12.39 -36.95 -13.03
C GLY A 125 13.57 -36.13 -12.51
N ILE A 126 14.01 -36.34 -11.26
CA ILE A 126 15.18 -35.66 -10.69
C ILE A 126 16.44 -36.00 -11.49
N ILE A 127 16.66 -37.28 -11.79
CA ILE A 127 17.82 -37.75 -12.57
C ILE A 127 17.77 -37.15 -13.98
N ALA A 128 16.62 -37.22 -14.65
CA ALA A 128 16.45 -36.70 -16.00
C ALA A 128 16.72 -35.19 -16.08
N LYS A 129 16.27 -34.42 -15.09
CA LYS A 129 16.41 -32.96 -15.04
C LYS A 129 17.79 -32.49 -14.61
N TYR A 130 18.57 -33.33 -13.93
CA TYR A 130 19.97 -33.02 -13.62
C TYR A 130 20.89 -33.15 -14.84
N LYS A 131 20.62 -34.07 -15.76
CA LYS A 131 21.51 -34.34 -16.91
C LYS A 131 21.85 -33.09 -17.75
N PRO A 132 20.89 -32.22 -18.15
CA PRO A 132 21.21 -30.98 -18.86
C PRO A 132 22.07 -30.02 -18.04
N LEU A 133 21.88 -30.00 -16.72
CA LEU A 133 22.66 -29.17 -15.80
C LEU A 133 24.13 -29.62 -15.74
N GLU A 134 24.35 -30.94 -15.69
CA GLU A 134 25.68 -31.56 -15.72
C GLU A 134 26.39 -31.29 -17.05
N ASP A 135 25.71 -31.44 -18.18
CA ASP A 135 26.27 -31.19 -19.51
C ASP A 135 26.75 -29.73 -19.64
N ILE A 136 25.99 -28.76 -19.12
CA ILE A 136 26.37 -27.34 -19.14
C ILE A 136 27.63 -27.10 -18.31
N TYR A 137 27.69 -27.68 -17.11
CA TYR A 137 28.82 -27.54 -16.20
C TYR A 137 30.11 -28.15 -16.76
N ILE A 138 30.03 -29.37 -17.33
CA ILE A 138 31.18 -30.07 -17.92
C ILE A 138 31.74 -29.29 -19.13
N ASN A 139 30.87 -28.64 -19.90
CA ASN A 139 31.26 -27.82 -21.05
C ASN A 139 31.85 -26.45 -20.68
N GLY A 140 32.07 -26.16 -19.39
CA GLY A 140 32.69 -24.92 -18.91
C GLY A 140 31.82 -23.68 -19.06
N LYS A 141 30.51 -23.85 -19.27
CA LYS A 141 29.53 -22.75 -19.37
C LYS A 141 29.05 -22.30 -18.00
N ASP A 142 28.63 -21.05 -17.88
CA ASP A 142 28.08 -20.53 -16.64
C ASP A 142 26.68 -21.12 -16.39
N VAL A 143 26.62 -22.03 -15.43
CA VAL A 143 25.41 -22.76 -15.02
C VAL A 143 24.29 -21.85 -14.54
N LEU A 144 24.60 -20.75 -13.87
CA LEU A 144 23.59 -19.89 -13.23
C LEU A 144 23.03 -18.84 -14.19
N THR A 145 23.74 -18.55 -15.28
CA THR A 145 23.28 -17.62 -16.32
C THR A 145 22.78 -18.36 -17.57
N GLU A 146 23.58 -19.24 -18.17
CA GLU A 146 23.22 -20.01 -19.37
C GLU A 146 22.34 -21.23 -19.04
N GLY A 147 22.60 -21.91 -17.92
CA GLY A 147 21.88 -23.11 -17.48
C GLY A 147 20.70 -22.85 -16.56
N LYS A 148 20.29 -21.59 -16.38
CA LYS A 148 19.31 -21.17 -15.37
C LYS A 148 18.01 -21.98 -15.36
N SER A 149 17.45 -22.28 -16.54
CA SER A 149 16.23 -23.09 -16.63
C SER A 149 16.46 -24.52 -16.14
N ALA A 150 17.59 -25.13 -16.52
CA ALA A 150 17.94 -26.49 -16.10
C ALA A 150 18.18 -26.56 -14.58
N VAL A 151 18.88 -25.58 -14.00
CA VAL A 151 19.05 -25.46 -12.54
C VAL A 151 17.70 -25.43 -11.84
N LYS A 152 16.79 -24.60 -12.36
CA LYS A 152 15.46 -24.45 -11.80
C LYS A 152 14.67 -25.75 -11.87
N ASP A 153 14.60 -26.36 -13.04
CA ASP A 153 13.78 -27.55 -13.27
C ASP A 153 14.23 -28.70 -12.37
N PHE A 154 15.55 -28.88 -12.23
CA PHE A 154 16.13 -29.83 -11.28
C PHE A 154 15.72 -29.54 -9.84
N LEU A 155 15.95 -28.30 -9.35
CA LEU A 155 15.64 -27.94 -7.96
C LEU A 155 14.12 -27.95 -7.66
N ASP A 156 13.27 -27.64 -8.63
CA ASP A 156 11.81 -27.77 -8.51
C ASP A 156 11.39 -29.23 -8.34
N GLU A 157 12.00 -30.17 -9.07
CA GLU A 157 11.69 -31.60 -8.92
C GLU A 157 12.19 -32.17 -7.58
N VAL A 158 13.38 -31.74 -7.12
CA VAL A 158 13.88 -32.07 -5.77
C VAL A 158 12.92 -31.53 -4.69
N LEU A 159 12.41 -30.31 -4.87
CA LEU A 159 11.45 -29.72 -3.93
C LEU A 159 10.09 -30.41 -3.99
N LYS A 160 9.67 -30.92 -5.16
CA LYS A 160 8.47 -31.76 -5.30
C LYS A 160 8.60 -33.04 -4.49
N LEU A 161 9.75 -33.73 -4.54
CA LEU A 161 10.02 -34.88 -3.67
C LEU A 161 9.97 -34.49 -2.20
N THR A 162 10.62 -33.39 -1.83
CA THR A 162 10.61 -32.86 -0.46
C THR A 162 9.20 -32.61 0.07
N ARG A 163 8.32 -32.04 -0.76
CA ARG A 163 6.92 -31.77 -0.40
C ARG A 163 6.11 -33.06 -0.30
N PHE A 164 6.35 -34.01 -1.20
CA PHE A 164 5.73 -35.32 -1.15
C PHE A 164 6.08 -36.06 0.16
N MET A 165 7.37 -36.10 0.53
CA MET A 165 7.82 -36.67 1.80
C MET A 165 7.14 -36.02 3.00
N LYS A 166 6.94 -34.70 2.99
CA LYS A 166 6.25 -33.97 4.08
C LYS A 166 4.78 -34.36 4.26
N LEU A 167 4.15 -35.05 3.29
CA LEU A 167 2.80 -35.58 3.46
C LEU A 167 2.73 -36.65 4.56
N PHE A 168 3.83 -37.38 4.78
CA PHE A 168 3.94 -38.50 5.73
C PHE A 168 4.50 -38.09 7.09
N SER A 169 4.50 -36.81 7.45
CA SER A 169 5.01 -36.37 8.75
C SER A 169 4.00 -36.63 9.87
N ALA A 170 4.41 -37.32 10.94
CA ALA A 170 3.59 -37.55 12.12
C ALA A 170 3.43 -36.29 12.99
N PRO A 171 2.28 -36.14 13.68
CA PRO A 171 2.13 -35.22 14.80
C PRO A 171 2.94 -35.66 16.04
N GLU A 172 3.28 -34.72 16.93
CA GLU A 172 3.99 -35.03 18.18
C GLU A 172 3.13 -35.89 19.12
N ASN A 173 3.72 -36.95 19.70
CA ASN A 173 3.13 -37.88 20.68
C ASN A 173 2.15 -38.95 20.13
N TYR A 174 2.15 -39.22 18.83
CA TYR A 174 1.33 -40.28 18.24
C TYR A 174 2.07 -41.63 18.29
N ILE A 175 1.33 -42.73 18.45
CA ILE A 175 1.89 -44.09 18.30
C ILE A 175 2.12 -44.31 16.81
N CYS A 176 3.38 -44.32 16.39
CA CYS A 176 3.78 -44.40 15.00
C CYS A 176 4.52 -45.72 14.73
N ASP A 177 4.56 -46.16 13.47
CA ASP A 177 5.42 -47.28 13.07
C ASP A 177 6.90 -46.90 13.28
N PRO A 178 7.63 -47.58 14.19
CA PRO A 178 8.98 -47.16 14.55
C PRO A 178 9.98 -47.37 13.40
N LEU A 179 9.80 -48.40 12.56
CA LEU A 179 10.73 -48.76 11.49
C LEU A 179 10.62 -47.79 10.30
N PHE A 180 9.41 -47.37 9.95
CA PHE A 180 9.15 -46.37 8.93
C PHE A 180 9.67 -45.00 9.38
N TYR A 181 9.29 -44.55 10.57
CA TYR A 181 9.66 -43.20 11.03
C TYR A 181 11.13 -43.04 11.38
N GLU A 182 11.84 -44.10 11.77
CA GLU A 182 13.30 -44.05 11.90
C GLU A 182 13.96 -43.72 10.54
N GLN A 183 13.60 -44.45 9.49
CA GLN A 183 14.13 -44.24 8.14
C GLN A 183 13.70 -42.88 7.56
N TYR A 184 12.42 -42.54 7.72
CA TYR A 184 11.86 -41.26 7.30
C TYR A 184 12.54 -40.07 7.98
N ASN A 185 12.69 -40.09 9.31
CA ASN A 185 13.27 -38.98 10.07
C ASN A 185 14.76 -38.79 9.75
N ASN A 186 15.50 -39.88 9.50
CA ASN A 186 16.89 -39.81 9.04
C ASN A 186 17.01 -39.11 7.67
N LEU A 187 16.08 -39.38 6.75
CA LEU A 187 16.03 -38.68 5.46
C LEU A 187 15.60 -37.20 5.62
N MET A 188 14.60 -36.94 6.47
CA MET A 188 14.01 -35.62 6.65
C MET A 188 14.88 -34.62 7.40
N SER A 189 15.66 -35.07 8.40
CA SER A 189 16.47 -34.20 9.26
C SER A 189 17.76 -33.70 8.60
N GLY A 190 18.21 -34.31 7.50
CA GLY A 190 19.36 -33.88 6.71
C GLY A 190 18.97 -33.34 5.33
N TRP A 191 18.91 -34.25 4.36
CA TRP A 191 18.79 -33.96 2.92
C TRP A 191 17.64 -33.02 2.52
N PHE A 192 16.47 -33.22 3.10
CA PHE A 192 15.28 -32.45 2.75
C PHE A 192 15.27 -31.03 3.38
N VAL A 193 16.04 -30.82 4.45
CA VAL A 193 16.31 -29.47 4.99
C VAL A 193 17.30 -28.75 4.09
N ASP A 194 18.41 -29.40 3.74
CA ASP A 194 19.47 -28.84 2.91
C ASP A 194 18.96 -28.44 1.51
N SER A 195 18.15 -29.28 0.87
CA SER A 195 17.55 -28.98 -0.44
C SER A 195 16.65 -27.74 -0.42
N SER A 196 15.84 -27.57 0.63
CA SER A 196 14.97 -26.40 0.79
C SER A 196 15.79 -25.13 0.97
N MET A 197 16.88 -25.20 1.76
CA MET A 197 17.79 -24.07 1.95
C MET A 197 18.55 -23.73 0.66
N LEU A 198 19.07 -24.73 -0.05
CA LEU A 198 19.78 -24.55 -1.32
C LEU A 198 18.88 -23.90 -2.37
N TYR A 199 17.65 -24.37 -2.51
CA TYR A 199 16.64 -23.78 -3.40
C TYR A 199 16.49 -22.29 -3.14
N ASP A 200 16.30 -21.90 -1.87
CA ASP A 200 16.14 -20.49 -1.49
C ASP A 200 17.40 -19.67 -1.75
N LYS A 201 18.60 -20.20 -1.43
CA LYS A 201 19.87 -19.49 -1.65
C LYS A 201 20.15 -19.25 -3.14
N ILE A 202 20.00 -20.28 -3.98
CA ILE A 202 20.20 -20.18 -5.44
C ILE A 202 19.17 -19.23 -6.04
N ARG A 203 17.87 -19.39 -5.73
CA ARG A 203 16.82 -18.50 -6.22
C ARG A 203 17.11 -17.05 -5.85
N ASN A 204 17.49 -16.76 -4.60
CA ASN A 204 17.78 -15.40 -4.15
C ASN A 204 18.97 -14.80 -4.89
N TYR A 205 20.00 -15.58 -5.18
CA TYR A 205 21.15 -15.15 -5.98
C TYR A 205 20.76 -14.80 -7.42
N VAL A 206 20.08 -15.70 -8.14
CA VAL A 206 19.75 -15.52 -9.58
C VAL A 206 18.63 -14.50 -9.85
N THR A 207 17.85 -14.13 -8.82
CA THR A 207 16.74 -13.16 -8.93
C THR A 207 17.12 -11.75 -8.46
N ARG A 208 18.36 -11.53 -7.99
CA ARG A 208 18.81 -10.24 -7.45
C ARG A 208 18.76 -9.12 -8.51
N LYS A 209 18.61 -7.87 -8.05
CA LYS A 209 18.69 -6.70 -8.95
C LYS A 209 20.11 -6.62 -9.53
N PRO A 210 20.26 -6.16 -10.78
CA PRO A 210 21.56 -6.06 -11.45
C PRO A 210 22.44 -4.91 -10.93
N TYR A 211 21.95 -4.10 -9.99
CA TYR A 211 22.67 -2.94 -9.45
C TYR A 211 22.57 -2.92 -7.92
N LYS A 212 23.54 -2.27 -7.27
CA LYS A 212 23.60 -2.08 -5.81
C LYS A 212 23.23 -0.64 -5.45
N GLU A 213 22.53 -0.48 -4.33
CA GLU A 213 22.16 0.85 -3.77
C GLU A 213 23.02 1.23 -2.56
N ASP A 214 23.85 0.30 -2.06
CA ASP A 214 24.70 0.49 -0.90
C ASP A 214 25.67 1.65 -1.11
N LYS A 215 25.81 2.47 -0.07
CA LYS A 215 26.60 3.70 -0.10
C LYS A 215 27.34 3.88 1.22
N ILE A 216 28.50 4.51 1.13
CA ILE A 216 29.42 4.73 2.25
C ILE A 216 29.30 6.19 2.68
N LYS A 217 29.06 6.46 3.97
CA LYS A 217 29.08 7.83 4.50
C LYS A 217 30.51 8.34 4.54
N LEU A 218 30.74 9.55 4.04
CA LEU A 218 32.06 10.19 4.02
C LEU A 218 32.16 11.21 5.16
N MET A 219 33.31 11.21 5.83
CA MET A 219 33.58 12.12 6.96
C MET A 219 34.77 13.07 6.73
N PHE A 220 35.61 12.80 5.71
CA PHE A 220 36.79 13.63 5.37
C PHE A 220 37.70 13.95 6.58
N ASP A 221 37.85 13.00 7.50
CA ASP A 221 38.60 13.15 8.76
C ASP A 221 38.09 14.25 9.70
N PHE A 222 36.86 14.75 9.53
CA PHE A 222 36.20 15.66 10.47
C PHE A 222 35.24 14.88 11.39
N PRO A 223 35.45 14.91 12.73
CA PRO A 223 34.51 14.29 13.68
C PRO A 223 33.10 14.90 13.64
N THR A 224 33.01 16.18 13.27
CA THR A 224 31.78 16.97 13.23
C THR A 224 31.44 17.41 11.80
N PHE A 225 31.79 16.56 10.81
CA PHE A 225 31.65 16.86 9.38
C PHE A 225 30.20 17.25 9.05
N MET A 226 30.02 18.49 8.59
CA MET A 226 28.73 19.03 8.17
C MET A 226 27.61 19.01 9.24
N ASP A 227 27.97 18.94 10.53
CA ASP A 227 27.01 19.02 11.65
C ASP A 227 26.24 20.34 11.68
N GLY A 228 26.78 21.40 11.06
CA GLY A 228 26.15 22.69 10.95
C GLY A 228 26.87 23.62 9.98
N TRP A 229 26.22 24.74 9.67
CA TRP A 229 26.70 25.73 8.70
C TRP A 229 27.14 27.05 9.35
N ASP A 230 27.15 27.15 10.68
CA ASP A 230 27.51 28.40 11.36
C ASP A 230 28.89 28.88 10.93
N TYR A 231 28.97 30.15 10.52
CA TYR A 231 30.19 30.82 10.08
C TYR A 231 31.38 30.55 11.03
N ASN A 232 31.17 30.55 12.34
CA ASN A 232 32.24 30.33 13.33
C ASN A 232 32.66 28.85 13.45
N ARG A 233 31.94 27.94 12.81
CA ARG A 233 32.14 26.48 12.87
C ARG A 233 32.52 25.89 11.51
N GLU A 234 32.62 26.67 10.44
CA GLU A 234 33.01 26.17 9.11
C GLU A 234 34.33 25.38 9.17
N GLN A 235 35.35 25.88 9.87
CA GLN A 235 36.66 25.21 10.04
C GLN A 235 36.61 23.89 10.82
N SER A 236 35.65 23.73 11.74
CA SER A 236 35.45 22.49 12.50
C SER A 236 34.55 21.50 11.75
N ASN A 237 33.60 22.02 10.97
CA ASN A 237 32.61 21.22 10.25
C ASN A 237 33.06 20.88 8.82
N GLY A 238 34.15 21.49 8.36
CA GLY A 238 34.87 21.11 7.14
C GLY A 238 34.19 21.50 5.83
N ALA A 239 33.10 22.27 5.85
CA ALA A 239 32.32 22.56 4.64
C ALA A 239 31.83 24.00 4.55
N VAL A 240 31.72 24.49 3.32
CA VAL A 240 31.15 25.80 2.94
C VAL A 240 30.23 25.65 1.72
N LEU A 241 29.26 26.57 1.58
CA LEU A 241 28.39 26.65 0.41
C LEU A 241 28.77 27.86 -0.44
N LEU A 242 28.88 27.64 -1.76
CA LEU A 242 29.24 28.65 -2.75
C LEU A 242 28.22 28.67 -3.88
N LEU A 243 28.01 29.82 -4.50
CA LEU A 243 27.15 29.98 -5.67
C LEU A 243 27.93 30.64 -6.81
N LYS A 244 27.67 30.21 -8.03
CA LYS A 244 28.24 30.86 -9.23
C LYS A 244 27.26 30.69 -10.39
N GLU A 245 26.89 31.78 -11.05
CA GLU A 245 26.07 31.76 -12.28
C GLU A 245 24.78 30.92 -12.15
N GLY A 246 24.07 31.03 -11.02
CA GLY A 246 22.84 30.28 -10.76
C GLY A 246 23.04 28.79 -10.40
N LYS A 247 24.29 28.35 -10.24
CA LYS A 247 24.66 27.02 -9.74
C LYS A 247 25.12 27.07 -8.29
N TYR A 248 25.03 25.92 -7.64
CA TYR A 248 25.36 25.74 -6.23
C TYR A 248 26.51 24.75 -6.09
N TYR A 249 27.40 25.01 -5.15
CA TYR A 249 28.60 24.23 -4.91
C TYR A 249 28.80 23.95 -3.42
N LEU A 250 29.24 22.74 -3.13
CA LEU A 250 29.72 22.32 -1.82
C LEU A 250 31.25 22.31 -1.85
N GLY A 251 31.88 23.19 -1.08
CA GLY A 251 33.31 23.19 -0.85
C GLY A 251 33.64 22.45 0.43
N ILE A 252 34.49 21.42 0.36
CA ILE A 252 34.94 20.62 1.50
C ILE A 252 36.42 20.90 1.72
N MET A 253 36.77 21.44 2.89
CA MET A 253 38.15 21.75 3.23
C MET A 253 38.92 20.46 3.50
N ASN A 254 40.17 20.38 3.07
CA ASN A 254 41.03 19.27 3.41
C ASN A 254 41.45 19.38 4.89
N HIS A 255 41.15 18.36 5.71
CA HIS A 255 41.48 18.36 7.13
C HIS A 255 42.99 18.50 7.40
N LYS A 256 43.83 17.96 6.50
CA LYS A 256 45.29 17.93 6.63
C LYS A 256 45.96 19.17 6.05
N ASN A 257 45.33 19.82 5.08
CA ASN A 257 45.83 21.03 4.41
C ASN A 257 44.72 22.10 4.37
N LYS A 258 44.36 22.61 5.55
CA LYS A 258 43.20 23.49 5.68
C LYS A 258 43.43 24.84 5.01
N VAL A 259 42.43 25.28 4.25
CA VAL A 259 42.28 26.68 3.83
C VAL A 259 41.20 27.35 4.67
N ASP A 260 41.38 28.63 4.94
CA ASP A 260 40.35 29.46 5.54
C ASP A 260 39.64 30.31 4.50
N ILE A 261 38.53 29.79 3.97
CA ILE A 261 37.71 30.48 2.98
C ILE A 261 37.16 31.81 3.52
N ASN A 262 37.05 31.97 4.84
CA ASN A 262 36.66 33.24 5.46
C ASN A 262 37.72 34.33 5.27
N LYS A 263 38.97 33.96 5.00
CA LYS A 263 40.07 34.89 4.70
C LYS A 263 40.41 34.97 3.21
N ALA A 264 39.61 34.34 2.35
CA ALA A 264 39.80 34.41 0.91
C ALA A 264 39.69 35.87 0.41
N PRO A 265 40.53 36.27 -0.57
CA PRO A 265 40.50 37.62 -1.12
C PRO A 265 39.14 37.90 -1.76
N GLU A 266 38.60 39.09 -1.45
CA GLU A 266 37.37 39.57 -2.07
C GLU A 266 37.62 39.90 -3.56
N SER A 267 36.59 39.71 -4.36
CA SER A 267 36.60 39.92 -5.81
C SER A 267 35.28 40.55 -6.24
N ASP A 268 35.22 41.19 -7.41
CA ASP A 268 33.94 41.68 -7.97
C ASP A 268 33.13 40.57 -8.66
N LYS A 269 33.78 39.45 -8.98
CA LYS A 269 33.20 38.31 -9.71
C LYS A 269 33.76 36.98 -9.21
N GLY A 270 33.04 35.89 -9.50
CA GLY A 270 33.44 34.54 -9.16
C GLY A 270 32.39 33.85 -8.29
N TYR A 271 32.83 33.20 -7.23
CA TYR A 271 31.95 32.46 -6.31
C TYR A 271 31.39 33.37 -5.23
N LEU A 272 30.08 33.42 -5.10
CA LEU A 272 29.40 34.09 -4.00
C LEU A 272 29.32 33.16 -2.80
N LYS A 273 29.95 33.54 -1.69
CA LYS A 273 29.93 32.75 -0.45
C LYS A 273 28.62 32.91 0.30
N VAL A 274 28.08 31.79 0.81
CA VAL A 274 26.93 31.79 1.71
C VAL A 274 27.39 32.09 3.13
N PHE A 275 26.78 33.10 3.76
CA PHE A 275 26.90 33.38 5.18
C PHE A 275 25.72 32.78 5.93
N TYR A 276 26.00 31.88 6.88
CA TYR A 276 25.01 31.29 7.76
C TYR A 276 25.36 31.58 9.21
N LYS A 277 24.38 32.07 9.98
CA LYS A 277 24.49 32.25 11.44
C LYS A 277 23.25 31.74 12.13
N GLN A 278 23.41 31.05 13.26
CA GLN A 278 22.28 30.62 14.07
C GLN A 278 22.59 30.62 15.57
N ILE A 279 21.60 30.98 16.39
CA ILE A 279 21.54 30.58 17.81
C ILE A 279 20.57 29.39 17.89
N PRO A 280 21.06 28.16 18.10
CA PRO A 280 20.24 26.95 17.99
C PRO A 280 19.08 26.89 18.99
N ASN A 281 19.32 27.30 20.24
CA ASN A 281 18.34 27.23 21.30
C ASN A 281 18.46 28.44 22.24
N PRO A 282 17.83 29.57 21.92
CA PRO A 282 17.88 30.78 22.76
C PRO A 282 17.53 30.53 24.24
N THR A 283 16.61 29.59 24.53
CA THR A 283 16.23 29.20 25.90
C THR A 283 17.42 28.68 26.73
N LEU A 284 18.39 28.01 26.08
CA LEU A 284 19.60 27.50 26.74
C LEU A 284 20.82 28.39 26.50
N ASP A 285 20.95 28.91 25.28
CA ASP A 285 22.11 29.66 24.83
C ASP A 285 22.17 31.05 25.47
N PHE A 286 21.03 31.72 25.70
CA PHE A 286 21.04 33.04 26.35
C PHE A 286 21.50 32.94 27.80
N PRO A 287 20.90 32.11 28.67
CA PRO A 287 21.38 31.98 30.05
C PRO A 287 22.85 31.56 30.12
N LYS A 288 23.25 30.56 29.33
CA LYS A 288 24.64 30.06 29.33
C LYS A 288 25.64 31.15 28.93
N ASN A 289 25.39 31.85 27.84
CA ASN A 289 26.36 32.76 27.24
C ASN A 289 26.30 34.19 27.79
N LEU A 290 25.18 34.58 28.44
CA LEU A 290 24.96 35.93 28.95
C LEU A 290 24.86 36.03 30.47
N LEU A 291 24.57 34.94 31.18
CA LEU A 291 24.35 34.96 32.64
C LEU A 291 25.29 34.02 33.41
N THR A 292 25.34 32.73 33.08
CA THR A 292 25.86 31.71 34.02
C THR A 292 27.28 31.23 33.74
N SER A 293 27.79 31.31 32.50
CA SER A 293 29.17 30.87 32.24
C SER A 293 30.21 31.83 32.82
N GLY A 294 31.39 31.33 33.19
CA GLY A 294 32.47 32.19 33.72
C GLY A 294 32.84 33.36 32.78
N LYS A 295 32.81 33.14 31.46
CA LYS A 295 32.99 34.21 30.46
C LYS A 295 31.86 35.23 30.47
N ALA A 296 30.61 34.78 30.68
CA ALA A 296 29.46 35.67 30.79
C ALA A 296 29.54 36.53 32.04
N ILE A 297 29.87 35.93 33.19
CA ILE A 297 30.05 36.64 34.46
C ILE A 297 31.13 37.71 34.34
N GLN A 298 32.28 37.36 33.75
CA GLN A 298 33.37 38.30 33.53
C GLN A 298 33.00 39.46 32.58
N ARG A 299 32.23 39.18 31.52
CA ARG A 299 31.91 40.17 30.48
C ARG A 299 30.76 41.08 30.85
N PHE A 300 29.70 40.53 31.44
CA PHE A 300 28.43 41.22 31.62
C PHE A 300 28.12 41.56 33.09
N ALA A 301 28.91 41.04 34.04
CA ALA A 301 28.82 41.32 35.46
C ALA A 301 27.37 41.29 36.01
N PRO A 302 26.66 40.15 35.88
CA PRO A 302 25.33 39.99 36.47
C PRO A 302 25.39 40.17 37.98
N ASN A 303 24.35 40.79 38.56
CA ASN A 303 24.25 40.92 40.01
C ASN A 303 23.90 39.56 40.67
N ASN A 304 24.21 39.43 41.96
CA ASN A 304 23.95 38.19 42.70
C ASN A 304 22.45 37.86 42.78
N GLU A 305 21.58 38.87 42.76
CA GLU A 305 20.13 38.69 42.79
C GLU A 305 19.60 37.97 41.54
N LEU A 306 20.07 38.34 40.34
CA LEU A 306 19.73 37.67 39.08
C LEU A 306 20.23 36.22 39.06
N LEU A 307 21.43 35.97 39.57
CA LEU A 307 22.00 34.62 39.65
C LEU A 307 21.18 33.72 40.57
N LEU A 308 20.94 34.16 41.81
CA LEU A 308 20.18 33.41 42.80
C LEU A 308 18.71 33.19 42.39
N GLY A 309 18.08 34.22 41.81
CA GLY A 309 16.72 34.11 41.30
C GLY A 309 16.60 33.17 40.09
N TYR A 310 17.62 33.14 39.22
CA TYR A 310 17.67 32.19 38.11
C TYR A 310 17.87 30.76 38.61
N GLU A 311 18.80 30.52 39.53
CA GLU A 311 19.03 29.21 40.17
C GLU A 311 17.78 28.70 40.91
N SER A 312 17.07 29.60 41.59
CA SER A 312 15.81 29.31 42.28
C SER A 312 14.61 29.16 41.32
N LYS A 313 14.83 29.21 40.00
CA LYS A 313 13.82 29.05 38.95
C LYS A 313 12.68 30.06 39.00
N LYS A 314 12.91 31.27 39.51
CA LYS A 314 11.89 32.34 39.60
C LYS A 314 11.30 32.77 38.26
N HIS A 315 12.01 32.51 37.16
CA HIS A 315 11.59 32.81 35.79
C HIS A 315 10.74 31.71 35.14
N ILE A 316 10.63 30.52 35.74
CA ILE A 316 9.90 29.37 35.21
C ILE A 316 8.49 29.35 35.81
N GLN A 317 7.47 29.12 34.99
CA GLN A 317 6.09 29.02 35.46
C GLN A 317 5.94 27.83 36.43
N GLY A 318 5.41 28.10 37.63
CA GLY A 318 5.27 27.16 38.74
C GLY A 318 5.15 27.90 40.08
N ASP A 319 5.28 27.20 41.20
CA ASP A 319 5.10 27.76 42.55
C ASP A 319 6.09 28.88 42.90
N SER A 320 7.27 28.87 42.28
CA SER A 320 8.32 29.88 42.47
C SER A 320 8.28 31.01 41.44
N PHE A 321 7.29 31.02 40.53
CA PHE A 321 7.23 32.00 39.44
C PHE A 321 7.03 33.42 39.96
N ASP A 322 7.90 34.32 39.52
CA ASP A 322 7.89 35.74 39.84
C ASP A 322 7.97 36.54 38.53
N LEU A 323 6.87 37.23 38.20
CA LEU A 323 6.75 37.98 36.96
C LEU A 323 7.70 39.18 36.93
N GLU A 324 7.91 39.84 38.07
CA GLU A 324 8.80 40.99 38.15
C GLU A 324 10.25 40.54 37.93
N PHE A 325 10.67 39.47 38.59
CA PHE A 325 11.96 38.84 38.32
C PHE A 325 12.11 38.42 36.85
N CYS A 326 11.05 37.85 36.26
CA CYS A 326 11.05 37.46 34.86
C CYS A 326 11.32 38.66 33.93
N HIS A 327 10.67 39.81 34.18
CA HIS A 327 10.89 41.05 33.43
C HIS A 327 12.29 41.62 33.65
N GLN A 328 12.81 41.58 34.88
CA GLN A 328 14.19 41.98 35.18
C GLN A 328 15.19 41.13 34.39
N LEU A 329 15.00 39.81 34.37
CA LEU A 329 15.84 38.89 33.61
C LEU A 329 15.78 39.14 32.10
N ILE A 330 14.60 39.41 31.54
CA ILE A 330 14.42 39.77 30.12
C ILE A 330 15.16 41.06 29.79
N ASN A 331 15.02 42.09 30.62
CA ASN A 331 15.72 43.37 30.45
C ASN A 331 17.24 43.18 30.50
N TYR A 332 17.73 42.34 31.41
CA TYR A 332 19.14 41.96 31.47
C TYR A 332 19.61 41.31 30.16
N PHE A 333 18.87 40.32 29.63
CA PHE A 333 19.21 39.70 28.35
C PHE A 333 19.20 40.70 27.20
N LYS A 334 18.17 41.55 27.08
CA LYS A 334 18.09 42.60 26.05
C LYS A 334 19.28 43.56 26.08
N LYS A 335 19.80 43.88 27.28
CA LYS A 335 21.00 44.71 27.44
C LYS A 335 22.28 43.98 27.02
N CYS A 336 22.38 42.67 27.28
CA CYS A 336 23.59 41.90 26.99
C CYS A 336 23.69 41.48 25.52
N ILE A 337 22.58 41.17 24.85
CA ILE A 337 22.54 40.65 23.48
C ILE A 337 23.31 41.52 22.46
N PRO A 338 23.11 42.85 22.39
CA PRO A 338 23.85 43.71 21.44
C PRO A 338 25.36 43.75 21.69
N ASN A 339 25.80 43.42 22.91
CA ASN A 339 27.19 43.44 23.33
C ASN A 339 27.87 42.07 23.23
N TYR A 340 27.16 41.04 22.75
CA TYR A 340 27.74 39.71 22.53
C TYR A 340 28.40 39.64 21.14
N PRO A 341 29.71 39.32 21.05
CA PRO A 341 30.42 39.29 19.77
C PRO A 341 29.82 38.30 18.76
N GLY A 342 29.50 38.79 17.55
CA GLY A 342 28.97 38.01 16.45
C GLY A 342 27.44 37.83 16.48
N TRP A 343 26.73 38.45 17.42
CA TRP A 343 25.25 38.44 17.49
C TRP A 343 24.62 39.71 16.91
N GLU A 344 25.41 40.72 16.58
CA GLU A 344 24.96 41.94 15.88
C GLU A 344 24.26 41.62 14.55
N VAL A 345 24.65 40.54 13.89
CA VAL A 345 24.09 40.11 12.60
C VAL A 345 22.62 39.72 12.65
N PHE A 346 22.07 39.39 13.83
CA PHE A 346 20.67 38.99 13.99
C PHE A 346 19.72 40.20 14.06
N GLU A 347 20.25 41.39 14.36
CA GLU A 347 19.48 42.64 14.45
C GLU A 347 18.17 42.49 15.26
N PHE A 348 18.27 41.87 16.46
CA PHE A 348 17.10 41.54 17.28
C PHE A 348 16.21 42.76 17.57
N LYS A 349 14.92 42.61 17.28
CA LYS A 349 13.84 43.56 17.60
C LYS A 349 12.85 42.87 18.53
N PHE A 350 12.96 43.16 19.82
CA PHE A 350 12.10 42.59 20.85
C PHE A 350 10.93 43.51 21.19
N SER A 351 9.77 42.91 21.43
CA SER A 351 8.59 43.55 22.01
C SER A 351 8.87 44.21 23.37
N ASP A 352 8.05 45.15 23.82
CA ASP A 352 8.19 45.76 25.14
C ASP A 352 8.16 44.68 26.24
N THR A 353 9.07 44.76 27.20
CA THR A 353 9.21 43.73 28.25
C THR A 353 7.92 43.54 29.05
N SER A 354 7.16 44.60 29.27
CA SER A 354 5.88 44.56 29.98
C SER A 354 4.82 43.68 29.30
N THR A 355 4.97 43.39 28.01
CA THR A 355 4.02 42.57 27.24
C THR A 355 4.21 41.07 27.45
N TYR A 356 5.37 40.62 27.93
CA TYR A 356 5.64 39.20 28.15
C TYR A 356 5.00 38.72 29.44
N LYS A 357 4.23 37.64 29.36
CA LYS A 357 3.60 37.00 30.52
C LYS A 357 4.50 36.00 31.22
N ASN A 358 5.54 35.55 30.53
CA ASN A 358 6.52 34.58 30.99
C ASN A 358 7.76 34.61 30.08
N ILE A 359 8.85 34.01 30.54
CA ILE A 359 10.12 33.98 29.81
C ILE A 359 10.03 33.23 28.48
N SER A 360 9.10 32.28 28.33
CA SER A 360 8.97 31.47 27.11
C SER A 360 8.50 32.31 25.92
N GLU A 361 7.66 33.33 26.15
CA GLU A 361 7.23 34.27 25.10
C GLU A 361 8.43 35.05 24.53
N PHE A 362 9.31 35.55 25.40
CA PHE A 362 10.56 36.20 25.00
C PHE A 362 11.49 35.26 24.22
N TYR A 363 11.71 34.02 24.70
CA TYR A 363 12.55 33.05 23.98
C TYR A 363 11.97 32.62 22.64
N ASN A 364 10.65 32.55 22.50
CA ASN A 364 9.99 32.24 21.23
C ASN A 364 10.22 33.36 20.21
N GLU A 365 10.11 34.62 20.62
CA GLU A 365 10.41 35.77 19.76
C GLU A 365 11.91 35.81 19.38
N ALA A 366 12.80 35.50 20.32
CA ALA A 366 14.23 35.37 20.03
C ALA A 366 14.52 34.27 18.99
N LYS A 367 13.87 33.12 19.11
CA LYS A 367 14.06 31.99 18.19
C LYS A 367 13.67 32.31 16.75
N GLN A 368 12.66 33.16 16.54
CA GLN A 368 12.23 33.61 15.22
C GLN A 368 13.25 34.50 14.52
N GLN A 369 14.14 35.13 15.29
CA GLN A 369 15.12 36.11 14.83
C GLN A 369 16.57 35.56 14.89
N SER A 370 16.78 34.39 15.51
CA SER A 370 18.11 33.82 15.74
C SER A 370 18.67 33.00 14.58
N TYR A 371 18.27 33.31 13.35
CA TYR A 371 18.69 32.64 12.13
C TYR A 371 18.90 33.64 11.01
N VAL A 372 20.10 33.64 10.42
CA VAL A 372 20.48 34.49 9.28
C VAL A 372 21.11 33.61 8.21
N LEU A 373 20.58 33.72 6.99
CA LEU A 373 21.16 33.16 5.78
C LEU A 373 21.20 34.28 4.74
N LYS A 374 22.40 34.69 4.34
CA LYS A 374 22.59 35.73 3.32
C LYS A 374 23.82 35.45 2.48
N TYR A 375 23.98 36.20 1.40
CA TYR A 375 25.23 36.22 0.66
C TYR A 375 26.24 37.13 1.37
N GLU A 376 27.48 36.68 1.46
CA GLU A 376 28.54 37.43 2.13
C GLU A 376 29.25 38.36 1.16
N ARG A 377 30.11 37.79 0.32
CA ARG A 377 30.96 38.47 -0.65
C ARG A 377 31.33 37.51 -1.79
N TYR A 378 31.84 38.08 -2.87
CA TYR A 378 32.41 37.34 -3.97
C TYR A 378 33.87 36.95 -3.68
N ILE A 379 34.23 35.75 -4.10
CA ILE A 379 35.58 35.18 -4.03
C ILE A 379 36.02 34.88 -5.47
N SER A 380 37.25 35.26 -5.81
CA SER A 380 37.83 35.00 -7.13
C SER A 380 37.77 33.50 -7.48
N GLU A 381 37.38 33.22 -8.71
CA GLU A 381 37.39 31.85 -9.25
C GLU A 381 38.81 31.28 -9.31
N GLU A 382 39.78 32.11 -9.67
CA GLU A 382 41.20 31.74 -9.71
C GLU A 382 41.68 31.27 -8.34
N TYR A 383 41.32 31.96 -7.27
CA TYR A 383 41.66 31.57 -5.89
C TYR A 383 41.04 30.21 -5.51
N ILE A 384 39.74 30.02 -5.76
CA ILE A 384 39.08 28.74 -5.46
C ILE A 384 39.71 27.60 -6.26
N ASN A 385 39.99 27.81 -7.55
CA ASN A 385 40.64 26.82 -8.41
C ASN A 385 42.09 26.54 -7.98
N GLU A 386 42.80 27.52 -7.44
CA GLU A 386 44.11 27.33 -6.83
C GLU A 386 44.00 26.46 -5.56
N CYS A 387 43.06 26.75 -4.65
CA CYS A 387 42.83 25.91 -3.48
C CYS A 387 42.48 24.46 -3.86
N VAL A 388 41.74 24.25 -4.96
CA VAL A 388 41.44 22.91 -5.47
C VAL A 388 42.69 22.22 -6.01
N ARG A 389 43.48 22.92 -6.83
CA ARG A 389 44.76 22.38 -7.38
C ARG A 389 45.77 22.06 -6.29
N ASN A 390 45.79 22.85 -5.22
CA ASN A 390 46.67 22.66 -4.06
C ASN A 390 46.12 21.64 -3.04
N GLU A 391 45.04 20.93 -3.39
CA GLU A 391 44.37 19.94 -2.54
C GLU A 391 43.92 20.49 -1.17
N GLN A 392 43.68 21.80 -1.09
CA GLN A 392 43.18 22.47 0.12
C GLN A 392 41.65 22.44 0.21
N LEU A 393 40.99 22.33 -0.95
CA LEU A 393 39.54 22.35 -1.08
C LEU A 393 39.08 21.33 -2.13
N TYR A 394 38.12 20.49 -1.78
CA TYR A 394 37.38 19.66 -2.74
C TYR A 394 36.09 20.38 -3.10
N LEU A 395 35.86 20.62 -4.39
CA LEU A 395 34.70 21.38 -4.86
C LEU A 395 33.73 20.47 -5.63
N PHE A 396 32.48 20.41 -5.18
CA PHE A 396 31.41 19.61 -5.79
C PHE A 396 30.26 20.49 -6.26
N GLU A 397 29.82 20.37 -7.51
CA GLU A 397 28.57 20.98 -7.96
C GLU A 397 27.37 20.22 -7.35
N ILE A 398 26.50 20.94 -6.65
CA ILE A 398 25.24 20.39 -6.12
C ILE A 398 24.27 20.30 -7.29
N TYR A 399 24.08 19.07 -7.80
CA TYR A 399 23.43 18.86 -9.09
C TYR A 399 22.21 17.95 -9.01
N ASN A 400 21.18 18.31 -9.78
CA ASN A 400 20.12 17.41 -10.23
C ASN A 400 19.74 17.76 -11.68
N LYS A 401 18.87 16.95 -12.30
CA LYS A 401 18.51 17.10 -13.73
C LYS A 401 17.95 18.49 -14.12
N ASP A 402 17.43 19.26 -13.17
CA ASP A 402 16.85 20.58 -13.42
C ASP A 402 17.93 21.65 -13.64
N PHE A 403 19.18 21.39 -13.23
CA PHE A 403 20.34 22.24 -13.49
C PHE A 403 21.09 21.85 -14.76
N ALA A 404 20.58 20.89 -15.55
CA ALA A 404 21.15 20.56 -16.85
C ALA A 404 21.03 21.75 -17.81
N HIS A 405 22.04 22.00 -18.64
CA HIS A 405 22.09 23.16 -19.55
C HIS A 405 20.82 23.32 -20.42
N ASN A 406 20.20 22.22 -20.84
CA ASN A 406 19.00 22.20 -21.68
C ASN A 406 17.72 21.79 -20.93
N ALA A 407 17.65 21.98 -19.61
CA ALA A 407 16.45 21.68 -18.84
C ALA A 407 15.30 22.63 -19.22
N LYS A 408 14.26 22.10 -19.89
CA LYS A 408 13.08 22.87 -20.35
C LYS A 408 11.79 22.57 -19.57
N GLY A 409 11.82 21.60 -18.66
CA GLY A 409 10.64 21.14 -17.91
C GLY A 409 10.41 21.91 -16.61
N THR A 410 9.21 21.79 -16.05
CA THR A 410 8.91 22.35 -14.72
C THR A 410 9.79 21.70 -13.65
N LYS A 411 10.59 22.51 -12.96
CA LYS A 411 11.51 22.08 -11.89
C LYS A 411 10.86 21.17 -10.85
N ASN A 412 11.62 20.23 -10.30
CA ASN A 412 11.18 19.39 -9.19
C ASN A 412 10.88 20.27 -7.97
N ILE A 413 9.93 19.87 -7.13
CA ILE A 413 9.53 20.65 -5.96
C ILE A 413 10.70 20.85 -4.98
N HIS A 414 11.61 19.86 -4.85
CA HIS A 414 12.81 20.00 -4.02
C HIS A 414 13.82 21.00 -4.59
N THR A 415 13.90 21.16 -5.91
CA THR A 415 14.71 22.21 -6.55
C THR A 415 14.15 23.57 -6.19
N LEU A 416 12.82 23.74 -6.22
CA LEU A 416 12.16 24.98 -5.80
C LEU A 416 12.38 25.28 -4.31
N TYR A 417 12.35 24.27 -3.44
CA TYR A 417 12.68 24.47 -2.02
C TYR A 417 14.15 24.90 -1.84
N TRP A 418 15.07 24.26 -2.56
CA TRP A 418 16.49 24.60 -2.50
C TRP A 418 16.75 26.04 -2.98
N GLU A 419 16.21 26.43 -4.13
CA GLU A 419 16.30 27.80 -4.64
C GLU A 419 15.60 28.81 -3.72
N GLY A 420 14.48 28.40 -3.10
CA GLY A 420 13.72 29.22 -2.16
C GLY A 420 14.47 29.55 -0.88
N LEU A 421 15.42 28.72 -0.43
CA LEU A 421 16.24 28.99 0.76
C LEU A 421 17.01 30.31 0.63
N PHE A 422 17.48 30.64 -0.58
CA PHE A 422 18.42 31.75 -0.77
C PHE A 422 17.76 33.04 -1.30
N ASN A 423 16.44 33.06 -1.49
CA ASN A 423 15.75 34.15 -2.19
C ASN A 423 14.78 34.97 -1.32
N THR A 424 14.40 34.52 -0.13
CA THR A 424 13.32 35.17 0.66
C THR A 424 13.56 35.18 2.17
N THR A 425 12.80 36.02 2.88
CA THR A 425 12.58 35.99 4.34
C THR A 425 12.34 34.55 4.85
N PRO A 426 12.81 34.16 6.06
CA PRO A 426 13.01 32.75 6.42
C PRO A 426 11.69 31.98 6.67
N ILE A 427 11.06 31.58 5.58
CA ILE A 427 10.01 30.55 5.54
C ILE A 427 10.68 29.17 5.51
N PHE A 428 11.76 29.06 4.72
CA PHE A 428 12.63 27.90 4.71
C PHE A 428 13.89 28.18 5.54
N LYS A 429 14.30 27.19 6.31
CA LYS A 429 15.56 27.20 7.05
C LYS A 429 16.43 26.03 6.60
N LEU A 430 17.67 26.34 6.25
CA LEU A 430 18.71 25.34 6.07
C LEU A 430 19.07 24.76 7.44
N ASN A 431 19.11 23.44 7.57
CA ASN A 431 19.54 22.79 8.82
C ASN A 431 20.96 22.24 8.70
N GLY A 432 21.60 22.03 9.84
CA GLY A 432 22.85 21.26 9.95
C GLY A 432 22.64 19.75 9.75
N GLU A 433 23.55 18.92 10.24
CA GLU A 433 23.48 17.45 10.11
C GLU A 433 23.32 16.98 8.65
N ALA A 434 23.98 17.68 7.72
CA ALA A 434 23.98 17.27 6.33
C ALA A 434 24.97 16.10 6.14
N GLU A 435 24.73 15.26 5.14
CA GLU A 435 25.52 14.04 4.93
C GLU A 435 25.98 13.91 3.48
N LEU A 436 27.21 13.44 3.29
CA LEU A 436 27.75 13.10 1.99
C LEU A 436 28.03 11.60 1.91
N PHE A 437 27.61 10.97 0.82
CA PHE A 437 27.83 9.55 0.58
C PHE A 437 28.55 9.29 -0.72
N TYR A 438 29.39 8.25 -0.74
CA TYR A 438 29.94 7.67 -1.96
C TYR A 438 29.17 6.39 -2.31
N ARG A 439 28.78 6.26 -3.57
CA ARG A 439 28.18 5.04 -4.13
C ARG A 439 29.02 4.57 -5.33
N PRO A 440 29.71 3.42 -5.23
CA PRO A 440 30.40 2.83 -6.36
C PRO A 440 29.48 2.50 -7.54
N ALA A 441 30.05 2.43 -8.74
CA ALA A 441 29.42 1.79 -9.89
C ALA A 441 29.09 0.31 -9.55
N SER A 442 27.99 -0.17 -10.11
CA SER A 442 27.50 -1.55 -9.88
C SER A 442 26.92 -2.21 -11.12
N ILE A 443 26.99 -1.53 -12.28
CA ILE A 443 26.64 -2.10 -13.58
C ILE A 443 27.86 -1.91 -14.49
N ASP A 444 28.52 -3.01 -14.81
CA ASP A 444 29.69 -3.01 -15.70
C ASP A 444 29.27 -2.95 -17.17
N GLU A 445 28.25 -3.74 -17.55
CA GLU A 445 27.72 -3.82 -18.91
C GLU A 445 26.25 -3.35 -18.98
N PRO A 446 25.99 -2.04 -19.16
CA PRO A 446 24.63 -1.54 -19.21
C PRO A 446 23.97 -1.81 -20.57
N VAL A 447 22.65 -1.97 -20.58
CA VAL A 447 21.87 -2.04 -21.83
C VAL A 447 21.86 -0.66 -22.50
N VAL A 448 22.34 -0.61 -23.75
CA VAL A 448 22.44 0.62 -24.55
C VAL A 448 21.51 0.55 -25.75
N HIS A 449 20.65 1.56 -25.91
CA HIS A 449 20.03 1.86 -27.20
C HIS A 449 20.93 2.84 -27.94
N ALA A 450 21.72 2.32 -28.88
CA ALA A 450 22.71 3.11 -29.62
C ALA A 450 22.03 4.20 -30.49
N LYS A 451 22.73 5.30 -30.71
CA LYS A 451 22.33 6.32 -31.69
C LYS A 451 22.04 5.65 -33.05
N GLY A 452 20.90 5.99 -33.64
CA GLY A 452 20.41 5.40 -34.89
C GLY A 452 19.48 4.19 -34.72
N SER A 453 19.46 3.55 -33.53
CA SER A 453 18.51 2.47 -33.25
C SER A 453 17.06 2.96 -33.19
N ILE A 454 16.12 2.06 -33.44
CA ILE A 454 14.69 2.33 -33.33
C ILE A 454 14.22 2.04 -31.91
N LEU A 455 13.77 3.08 -31.23
CA LEU A 455 13.09 3.00 -29.94
C LEU A 455 11.62 2.67 -30.16
N VAL A 456 11.11 1.70 -29.41
CA VAL A 456 9.69 1.39 -29.36
C VAL A 456 9.10 2.02 -28.10
N ASN A 457 7.96 2.67 -28.21
CA ASN A 457 7.24 3.17 -27.04
C ASN A 457 6.63 2.01 -26.25
N ARG A 458 6.53 2.16 -24.93
CA ARG A 458 5.91 1.16 -24.03
C ARG A 458 4.38 1.19 -24.11
N ARG A 459 3.82 2.11 -24.88
CA ARG A 459 2.39 2.29 -25.13
C ARG A 459 2.14 2.31 -26.64
N ASP A 460 0.99 1.80 -27.03
CA ASP A 460 0.53 1.90 -28.40
C ASP A 460 -0.06 3.29 -28.73
N LYS A 461 -0.51 3.48 -29.98
CA LYS A 461 -1.14 4.70 -30.48
C LYS A 461 -2.42 5.09 -29.72
N GLN A 462 -3.06 4.15 -29.03
CA GLN A 462 -4.26 4.37 -28.22
C GLN A 462 -3.91 4.63 -26.73
N GLY A 463 -2.63 4.62 -26.36
CA GLY A 463 -2.17 4.83 -24.98
C GLY A 463 -2.12 3.55 -24.14
N THR A 464 -2.45 2.39 -24.71
CA THR A 464 -2.52 1.10 -24.02
C THR A 464 -1.11 0.59 -23.72
N PRO A 465 -0.78 0.25 -22.45
CA PRO A 465 0.44 -0.49 -22.10
C PRO A 465 0.67 -1.74 -22.96
N ILE A 466 1.84 -1.84 -23.58
CA ILE A 466 2.26 -3.03 -24.33
C ILE A 466 2.83 -4.09 -23.35
N PRO A 467 2.42 -5.38 -23.43
CA PRO A 467 3.02 -6.48 -22.68
C PRO A 467 4.54 -6.56 -22.84
N ASN A 468 5.29 -6.92 -21.78
CA ASN A 468 6.75 -6.81 -21.82
C ASN A 468 7.42 -7.78 -22.80
N ASN A 469 6.88 -8.98 -22.97
CA ASN A 469 7.31 -9.95 -23.99
C ASN A 469 7.11 -9.38 -25.41
N ILE A 470 5.90 -8.89 -25.71
CA ILE A 470 5.57 -8.22 -26.98
C ILE A 470 6.50 -7.04 -27.23
N TYR A 471 6.72 -6.21 -26.22
CA TYR A 471 7.60 -5.06 -26.32
C TYR A 471 9.04 -5.47 -26.67
N LYS A 472 9.59 -6.52 -26.04
CA LYS A 472 10.95 -7.02 -26.33
C LYS A 472 11.06 -7.48 -27.78
N GLU A 473 10.09 -8.25 -28.27
CA GLU A 473 10.07 -8.73 -29.66
C GLU A 473 9.89 -7.58 -30.66
N LEU A 474 9.03 -6.60 -30.37
CA LEU A 474 8.91 -5.39 -31.19
C LEU A 474 10.25 -4.64 -31.26
N CYS A 475 10.96 -4.51 -30.14
CA CYS A 475 12.28 -3.86 -30.15
C CYS A 475 13.29 -4.62 -31.02
N GLN A 476 13.29 -5.96 -30.96
CA GLN A 476 14.15 -6.79 -31.82
C GLN A 476 13.78 -6.61 -33.30
N TYR A 477 12.50 -6.74 -33.64
CA TYR A 477 12.00 -6.60 -35.00
C TYR A 477 12.36 -5.26 -35.64
N PHE A 478 12.08 -4.15 -34.94
CA PHE A 478 12.39 -2.81 -35.47
C PHE A 478 13.89 -2.50 -35.55
N ASN A 479 14.75 -3.34 -34.97
CA ASN A 479 16.21 -3.22 -35.05
C ASN A 479 16.86 -4.38 -35.84
N GLY A 480 16.12 -5.01 -36.77
CA GLY A 480 16.66 -5.99 -37.72
C GLY A 480 16.41 -7.47 -37.38
N GLY A 481 15.63 -7.75 -36.34
CA GLY A 481 15.20 -9.11 -35.98
C GLY A 481 14.02 -9.62 -36.82
N GLU A 482 13.75 -10.92 -36.72
CA GLU A 482 12.67 -11.58 -37.46
C GLU A 482 11.27 -11.23 -36.92
N LYS A 483 10.27 -11.34 -37.81
CA LYS A 483 8.86 -11.12 -37.47
C LYS A 483 8.24 -12.40 -36.92
N THR A 484 7.65 -12.33 -35.73
CA THR A 484 6.90 -13.43 -35.11
C THR A 484 5.38 -13.27 -35.30
N GLU A 485 4.61 -14.36 -35.16
CA GLU A 485 3.14 -14.31 -35.13
C GLU A 485 2.62 -13.44 -33.97
N LEU A 486 3.34 -13.45 -32.85
CA LEU A 486 2.95 -12.80 -31.61
C LEU A 486 2.87 -11.27 -31.75
N ILE A 487 3.78 -10.65 -32.51
CA ILE A 487 3.83 -9.19 -32.67
C ILE A 487 2.92 -8.65 -33.78
N LYS A 488 2.38 -9.51 -34.66
CA LYS A 488 1.54 -9.09 -35.80
C LYS A 488 0.44 -8.10 -35.42
N PRO A 489 -0.35 -8.30 -34.35
CA PRO A 489 -1.42 -7.39 -33.98
C PRO A 489 -0.95 -6.01 -33.47
N TYR A 490 0.35 -5.88 -33.17
CA TYR A 490 0.93 -4.69 -32.53
C TYR A 490 1.77 -3.84 -33.48
N LEU A 491 2.19 -4.36 -34.65
CA LEU A 491 3.07 -3.64 -35.58
C LEU A 491 2.50 -2.28 -36.01
N GLU A 492 1.21 -2.23 -36.37
CA GLU A 492 0.55 -1.00 -36.80
C GLU A 492 0.22 -0.06 -35.64
N LYS A 493 0.11 -0.61 -34.42
CA LYS A 493 -0.22 0.13 -33.20
C LYS A 493 1.00 0.70 -32.49
N ALA A 494 2.20 0.17 -32.78
CA ALA A 494 3.43 0.60 -32.16
C ALA A 494 3.78 2.05 -32.54
N ILE A 495 4.30 2.79 -31.56
CA ILE A 495 4.91 4.11 -31.78
C ILE A 495 6.43 3.91 -31.74
N THR A 496 7.12 4.31 -32.80
CA THR A 496 8.57 4.20 -32.90
C THR A 496 9.24 5.55 -33.06
N LYS A 497 10.49 5.65 -32.62
CA LYS A 497 11.31 6.85 -32.77
C LYS A 497 12.78 6.47 -32.91
N MET A 498 13.49 7.10 -33.82
CA MET A 498 14.95 6.91 -33.94
C MET A 498 15.68 7.57 -32.76
N ALA A 499 16.63 6.86 -32.16
CA ALA A 499 17.51 7.38 -31.13
C ALA A 499 18.50 8.41 -31.71
N THR A 500 18.46 9.64 -31.21
CA THR A 500 19.36 10.73 -31.70
C THR A 500 20.73 10.72 -31.01
N HIS A 501 20.83 10.01 -29.89
CA HIS A 501 22.01 9.80 -29.05
C HIS A 501 21.83 8.50 -28.26
N ASP A 502 22.89 8.01 -27.65
CA ASP A 502 22.85 6.78 -26.86
C ASP A 502 21.97 6.94 -25.61
N ILE A 503 21.06 6.00 -25.41
CA ILE A 503 20.22 5.93 -24.22
C ILE A 503 20.62 4.70 -23.42
N ILE A 504 21.29 4.94 -22.30
CA ILE A 504 21.84 3.90 -21.44
C ILE A 504 20.87 3.64 -20.29
N LYS A 505 20.35 2.41 -20.21
CA LYS A 505 19.47 1.99 -19.11
C LYS A 505 20.25 2.02 -17.79
N ASP A 506 19.64 2.64 -16.78
CA ASP A 506 20.21 2.70 -15.42
C ASP A 506 21.65 3.29 -15.34
N LYS A 507 22.03 4.14 -16.30
CA LYS A 507 23.33 4.87 -16.40
C LYS A 507 23.86 5.43 -15.07
N ARG A 508 22.97 5.87 -14.19
CA ARG A 508 23.35 6.41 -12.88
C ARG A 508 24.11 5.40 -12.01
N TYR A 509 23.92 4.09 -12.22
CA TYR A 509 24.60 3.01 -11.50
C TYR A 509 25.80 2.43 -12.26
N SER A 510 26.05 2.82 -13.51
CA SER A 510 27.25 2.43 -14.27
C SER A 510 28.42 3.38 -14.03
N GLN A 511 28.32 4.24 -13.02
CA GLN A 511 29.31 5.25 -12.67
C GLN A 511 29.27 5.47 -11.16
N ASP A 512 30.44 5.76 -10.59
CA ASP A 512 30.55 6.23 -9.22
C ASP A 512 29.77 7.54 -9.04
N LYS A 513 29.15 7.71 -7.87
CA LYS A 513 28.36 8.90 -7.53
C LYS A 513 28.62 9.36 -6.11
N PHE A 514 28.69 10.67 -5.94
CA PHE A 514 28.54 11.33 -4.65
C PHE A 514 27.09 11.78 -4.46
N LEU A 515 26.53 11.55 -3.26
CA LEU A 515 25.15 11.89 -2.92
C LEU A 515 25.14 12.82 -1.71
N PHE A 516 24.66 14.04 -1.92
CA PHE A 516 24.54 15.05 -0.87
C PHE A 516 23.11 15.09 -0.31
N HIS A 517 22.97 14.83 0.98
CA HIS A 517 21.72 14.87 1.71
C HIS A 517 21.72 16.09 2.63
N VAL A 518 20.74 16.98 2.48
CA VAL A 518 20.68 18.24 3.23
C VAL A 518 19.28 18.44 3.81
N PRO A 519 19.13 18.51 5.15
CA PRO A 519 17.84 18.74 5.77
C PRO A 519 17.44 20.21 5.74
N ILE A 520 16.13 20.45 5.62
CA ILE A 520 15.53 21.78 5.67
C ILE A 520 14.32 21.78 6.58
N THR A 521 14.00 22.94 7.17
CA THR A 521 12.74 23.17 7.89
C THR A 521 11.88 24.10 7.07
N ILE A 522 10.62 23.70 6.85
CA ILE A 522 9.61 24.52 6.18
C ILE A 522 8.71 25.16 7.25
N ASN A 523 8.26 26.38 6.99
CA ASN A 523 7.47 27.20 7.92
C ASN A 523 8.21 27.48 9.24
N TYR A 524 9.52 27.77 9.15
CA TYR A 524 10.41 27.94 10.31
C TYR A 524 9.88 28.96 11.33
N ASN A 525 9.34 30.10 10.85
CA ASN A 525 8.79 31.16 11.68
C ASN A 525 7.26 31.14 11.80
N ALA A 526 6.60 30.06 11.39
CA ALA A 526 5.14 29.98 11.53
C ALA A 526 4.74 29.79 13.00
N PRO A 527 3.66 30.44 13.47
CA PRO A 527 3.17 30.25 14.81
C PRO A 527 2.71 28.79 15.02
N SER A 528 2.94 28.26 16.22
CA SER A 528 2.44 26.94 16.60
C SER A 528 0.91 26.92 16.53
N THR A 529 0.36 26.01 15.73
CA THR A 529 -1.09 25.78 15.69
C THR A 529 -1.47 24.88 16.86
N LYS A 530 -2.07 25.47 17.92
CA LYS A 530 -2.43 24.75 19.16
C LYS A 530 -3.31 23.52 18.91
N ASP A 531 -4.31 23.63 18.04
CA ASP A 531 -5.17 22.50 17.63
C ASP A 531 -5.78 22.75 16.24
N LEU A 532 -5.22 22.11 15.22
CA LEU A 532 -5.72 22.22 13.84
C LEU A 532 -7.10 21.58 13.69
N ASN A 533 -7.37 20.46 14.37
CA ASN A 533 -8.64 19.74 14.25
C ASN A 533 -9.78 20.64 14.73
N LEU A 534 -9.62 21.25 15.91
CA LEU A 534 -10.60 22.18 16.46
C LEU A 534 -10.83 23.39 15.54
N ARG A 535 -9.76 23.92 14.93
CA ARG A 535 -9.87 25.04 13.97
C ARG A 535 -10.70 24.63 12.74
N VAL A 536 -10.49 23.43 12.22
CA VAL A 536 -11.28 22.91 11.10
C VAL A 536 -12.74 22.73 11.50
N LEU A 537 -13.04 22.13 12.66
CA LEU A 537 -14.43 21.95 13.12
C LEU A 537 -15.17 23.28 13.28
N LYS A 538 -14.49 24.33 13.75
CA LYS A 538 -15.04 25.69 13.82
C LYS A 538 -15.38 26.27 12.44
N VAL A 539 -14.58 25.97 11.43
CA VAL A 539 -14.84 26.38 10.04
C VAL A 539 -15.99 25.58 9.44
N LEU A 540 -16.18 24.31 9.82
CA LEU A 540 -17.20 23.45 9.19
C LEU A 540 -18.61 23.64 9.74
N LYS A 541 -18.77 23.93 11.05
CA LYS A 541 -20.07 23.88 11.74
C LYS A 541 -21.17 24.73 11.08
N ASP A 542 -20.81 25.84 10.45
CA ASP A 542 -21.75 26.79 9.85
C ASP A 542 -21.36 27.21 8.41
N ASN A 543 -20.60 26.37 7.69
CA ASN A 543 -20.12 26.70 6.36
C ASN A 543 -20.88 25.93 5.26
N PRO A 544 -21.88 26.56 4.62
CA PRO A 544 -22.70 25.91 3.59
C PRO A 544 -21.95 25.66 2.28
N ASP A 545 -20.79 26.30 2.09
CA ASP A 545 -20.01 26.21 0.85
C ASP A 545 -19.00 25.05 0.87
N MET A 546 -18.96 24.27 1.96
CA MET A 546 -18.09 23.09 2.06
C MET A 546 -18.63 21.92 1.27
N ASN A 547 -17.83 21.40 0.35
CA ASN A 547 -18.13 20.12 -0.29
C ASN A 547 -17.46 18.96 0.46
N ILE A 548 -17.89 17.74 0.16
CA ILE A 548 -17.37 16.52 0.77
C ILE A 548 -16.89 15.59 -0.33
N ILE A 549 -15.64 15.15 -0.25
CA ILE A 549 -15.09 14.10 -1.08
C ILE A 549 -15.13 12.79 -0.29
N GLY A 550 -15.83 11.79 -0.81
CA GLY A 550 -15.74 10.41 -0.36
C GLY A 550 -14.76 9.63 -1.25
N ILE A 551 -13.89 8.85 -0.63
CA ILE A 551 -13.02 7.90 -1.32
C ILE A 551 -13.37 6.48 -0.91
N ASP A 552 -13.77 5.69 -1.89
CA ASP A 552 -13.93 4.24 -1.74
C ASP A 552 -12.74 3.47 -2.31
N ARG A 553 -12.56 2.27 -1.77
CA ARG A 553 -11.48 1.33 -2.03
C ARG A 553 -12.08 0.02 -2.52
N GLY A 554 -12.02 -0.22 -3.82
CA GLY A 554 -12.58 -1.42 -4.47
C GLY A 554 -11.51 -2.40 -4.96
N GLU A 555 -11.94 -3.63 -5.28
CA GLU A 555 -11.09 -4.62 -5.97
C GLU A 555 -10.92 -4.29 -7.46
N ARG A 556 -11.93 -3.63 -8.06
CA ARG A 556 -11.99 -3.28 -9.47
C ARG A 556 -11.47 -1.87 -9.72
N HIS A 557 -11.93 -0.90 -8.93
CA HIS A 557 -11.38 0.44 -8.91
C HIS A 557 -10.42 0.59 -7.74
N LEU A 558 -9.14 0.81 -8.04
CA LEU A 558 -8.09 0.98 -7.03
C LEU A 558 -8.48 2.03 -6.00
N LEU A 559 -9.03 3.15 -6.49
CA LEU A 559 -9.71 4.17 -5.71
C LEU A 559 -10.84 4.77 -6.56
N TYR A 560 -11.98 5.05 -5.92
CA TYR A 560 -13.10 5.75 -6.53
C TYR A 560 -13.41 7.02 -5.74
N VAL A 561 -13.70 8.12 -6.45
CA VAL A 561 -14.00 9.41 -5.83
C VAL A 561 -15.45 9.80 -6.12
N SER A 562 -16.15 10.29 -5.10
CA SER A 562 -17.42 10.99 -5.23
C SER A 562 -17.36 12.32 -4.46
N VAL A 563 -17.64 13.43 -5.15
CA VAL A 563 -17.71 14.78 -4.58
C VAL A 563 -19.17 15.15 -4.47
N ILE A 564 -19.62 15.50 -3.27
CA ILE A 564 -21.00 15.91 -3.00
C ILE A 564 -21.07 17.31 -2.37
N ASN A 565 -22.17 18.00 -2.59
CA ASN A 565 -22.49 19.26 -1.89
C ASN A 565 -23.17 19.00 -0.52
N GLN A 566 -23.53 20.07 0.19
CA GLN A 566 -24.26 19.99 1.47
C GLN A 566 -25.69 19.40 1.33
N LYS A 567 -26.28 19.41 0.13
CA LYS A 567 -27.54 18.69 -0.16
C LYS A 567 -27.30 17.20 -0.48
N GLY A 568 -26.04 16.78 -0.42
CA GLY A 568 -25.45 15.52 -0.89
C GLY A 568 -25.80 15.14 -2.32
N GLU A 569 -25.95 16.11 -3.21
CA GLU A 569 -26.02 15.83 -4.65
C GLU A 569 -24.59 15.58 -5.15
N ILE A 570 -24.42 14.60 -6.04
CA ILE A 570 -23.13 14.34 -6.68
C ILE A 570 -22.80 15.50 -7.63
N ILE A 571 -21.65 16.14 -7.41
CA ILE A 571 -21.08 17.18 -8.27
C ILE A 571 -20.10 16.54 -9.27
N LYS A 572 -19.35 15.54 -8.82
CA LYS A 572 -18.37 14.81 -9.62
C LYS A 572 -18.15 13.42 -9.07
N GLN A 573 -18.09 12.42 -9.94
CA GLN A 573 -17.70 11.07 -9.56
C GLN A 573 -16.76 10.51 -10.62
N LYS A 574 -15.71 9.80 -10.21
CA LYS A 574 -14.80 9.15 -11.16
C LYS A 574 -13.94 8.08 -10.52
N SER A 575 -13.59 7.08 -11.32
CA SER A 575 -12.49 6.15 -11.01
C SER A 575 -11.13 6.85 -11.12
N LEU A 576 -10.19 6.45 -10.26
CA LEU A 576 -8.78 6.86 -10.36
C LEU A 576 -7.90 5.76 -10.97
N ASN A 577 -8.48 4.76 -11.65
CA ASN A 577 -7.71 3.74 -12.38
C ASN A 577 -6.89 4.36 -13.52
N VAL A 578 -7.48 5.31 -14.24
CA VAL A 578 -6.85 6.02 -15.36
C VAL A 578 -6.57 7.46 -14.94
N ILE A 579 -5.30 7.86 -14.94
CA ILE A 579 -4.91 9.24 -14.65
C ILE A 579 -3.89 9.68 -15.69
N ASN A 580 -4.08 10.88 -16.27
CA ASN A 580 -3.26 11.41 -17.36
C ASN A 580 -3.11 10.39 -18.51
N GLU A 581 -4.25 9.83 -18.94
CA GLU A 581 -4.35 8.85 -20.03
C GLU A 581 -3.49 7.59 -19.80
N TYR A 582 -3.17 7.28 -18.54
CA TYR A 582 -2.45 6.08 -18.17
C TYR A 582 -3.29 5.20 -17.26
N ASP A 583 -3.60 4.00 -17.75
CA ASP A 583 -4.29 2.97 -16.99
C ASP A 583 -3.33 2.27 -16.02
N TYR A 584 -3.38 2.69 -14.77
CA TYR A 584 -2.61 2.10 -13.69
C TYR A 584 -3.17 0.76 -13.23
N GLN A 585 -4.48 0.53 -13.35
CA GLN A 585 -5.09 -0.74 -12.96
C GLN A 585 -4.62 -1.85 -13.90
N MET A 586 -4.70 -1.61 -15.22
CA MET A 586 -4.22 -2.56 -16.22
C MET A 586 -2.72 -2.76 -16.09
N LYS A 587 -1.93 -1.69 -15.85
CA LYS A 587 -0.48 -1.83 -15.65
C LYS A 587 -0.13 -2.62 -14.39
N LEU A 588 -0.86 -2.42 -13.29
CA LEU A 588 -0.65 -3.17 -12.05
C LEU A 588 -1.03 -4.64 -12.21
N SER A 589 -2.11 -4.94 -12.95
CA SER A 589 -2.49 -6.31 -13.32
C SER A 589 -1.41 -6.97 -14.17
N GLN A 590 -1.01 -6.33 -15.27
CA GLN A 590 0.09 -6.80 -16.13
C GLN A 590 1.36 -7.05 -15.32
N ARG A 591 1.73 -6.15 -14.40
CA ARG A 591 2.91 -6.32 -13.54
C ARG A 591 2.73 -7.45 -12.52
N ASN A 592 1.52 -7.73 -12.03
CA ASN A 592 1.26 -8.89 -11.17
C ASN A 592 1.45 -10.19 -11.92
N ASP A 593 0.94 -10.27 -13.16
CA ASP A 593 1.08 -11.44 -14.03
C ASP A 593 2.54 -11.66 -14.41
N GLU A 594 3.23 -10.61 -14.87
CA GLU A 594 4.68 -10.62 -15.12
C GLU A 594 5.46 -11.10 -13.89
N ARG A 595 5.06 -10.68 -12.68
CA ARG A 595 5.73 -11.11 -11.44
C ARG A 595 5.43 -12.56 -11.10
N LYS A 596 4.22 -13.05 -11.38
CA LYS A 596 3.86 -14.46 -11.18
C LYS A 596 4.71 -15.32 -12.11
N GLU A 597 4.81 -14.93 -13.38
CA GLU A 597 5.66 -15.58 -14.37
C GLU A 597 7.15 -15.49 -14.00
N SER A 598 7.67 -14.31 -13.68
CA SER A 598 9.08 -14.15 -13.25
C SER A 598 9.40 -14.93 -11.97
N ARG A 599 8.44 -15.09 -11.04
CA ARG A 599 8.61 -15.99 -9.87
C ARG A 599 8.67 -17.45 -10.30
N GLN A 600 7.82 -17.85 -11.24
CA GLN A 600 7.80 -19.19 -11.82
C GLN A 600 9.03 -19.49 -12.69
N ASN A 601 9.74 -18.47 -13.19
CA ASN A 601 10.88 -18.63 -14.10
C ASN A 601 12.21 -18.12 -13.49
N TRP A 602 12.21 -17.77 -12.21
CA TRP A 602 13.34 -17.19 -11.47
C TRP A 602 13.98 -15.95 -12.13
N GLU A 603 13.22 -15.19 -12.91
CA GLU A 603 13.69 -13.93 -13.48
C GLU A 603 13.81 -12.83 -12.40
N THR A 604 14.56 -11.76 -12.70
CA THR A 604 14.60 -10.59 -11.83
C THR A 604 13.19 -10.03 -11.64
N ILE A 605 12.69 -10.12 -10.41
CA ILE A 605 11.32 -9.72 -10.10
C ILE A 605 11.26 -8.19 -10.07
N GLY A 606 10.67 -7.59 -11.10
CA GLY A 606 10.41 -6.16 -11.13
C GLY A 606 9.57 -5.72 -9.92
N SER A 607 9.98 -4.68 -9.22
CA SER A 607 9.26 -4.21 -8.04
C SER A 607 7.89 -3.68 -8.39
N ILE A 608 6.86 -4.24 -7.75
CA ILE A 608 5.52 -3.66 -7.77
C ILE A 608 5.38 -2.52 -6.76
N LYS A 609 6.26 -2.47 -5.74
CA LYS A 609 6.21 -1.46 -4.68
C LYS A 609 6.48 -0.06 -5.24
N GLU A 610 7.45 0.07 -6.13
CA GLU A 610 7.74 1.34 -6.81
C GLU A 610 6.61 1.76 -7.76
N LEU A 611 6.03 0.83 -8.53
CA LEU A 611 4.90 1.13 -9.41
C LEU A 611 3.67 1.61 -8.62
N LYS A 612 3.36 0.94 -7.51
CA LYS A 612 2.30 1.38 -6.58
C LYS A 612 2.60 2.74 -5.98
N ALA A 613 3.85 3.02 -5.58
CA ALA A 613 4.23 4.35 -5.08
C ALA A 613 4.02 5.44 -6.13
N GLY A 614 4.38 5.15 -7.39
CA GLY A 614 4.14 6.02 -8.54
C GLY A 614 2.65 6.30 -8.74
N TYR A 615 1.82 5.26 -8.79
CA TYR A 615 0.36 5.40 -8.83
C TYR A 615 -0.16 6.31 -7.71
N LEU A 616 0.15 5.97 -6.45
CA LEU A 616 -0.29 6.74 -5.28
C LEU A 616 0.13 8.21 -5.36
N SER A 617 1.33 8.53 -5.86
CA SER A 617 1.77 9.92 -5.99
C SER A 617 0.90 10.75 -6.95
N VAL A 618 0.50 10.13 -8.08
CA VAL A 618 -0.33 10.78 -9.10
C VAL A 618 -1.78 10.86 -8.61
N THR A 619 -2.29 9.81 -7.97
CA THR A 619 -3.60 9.80 -7.32
C THR A 619 -3.72 10.88 -6.25
N ILE A 620 -2.73 11.00 -5.36
CA ILE A 620 -2.73 12.03 -4.31
C ILE A 620 -2.76 13.41 -4.95
N HIS A 621 -2.00 13.65 -6.02
CA HIS A 621 -2.04 14.92 -6.74
C HIS A 621 -3.45 15.26 -7.25
N GLU A 622 -4.14 14.28 -7.84
CA GLU A 622 -5.52 14.47 -8.32
C GLU A 622 -6.49 14.74 -7.17
N ILE A 623 -6.39 14.01 -6.07
CA ILE A 623 -7.25 14.18 -4.89
C ILE A 623 -7.04 15.55 -4.26
N VAL A 624 -5.80 15.98 -4.03
CA VAL A 624 -5.55 17.30 -3.42
C VAL A 624 -5.99 18.43 -4.36
N LYS A 625 -5.93 18.23 -5.68
CA LYS A 625 -6.49 19.17 -6.63
C LYS A 625 -8.01 19.25 -6.49
N LEU A 626 -8.71 18.12 -6.42
CA LEU A 626 -10.16 18.10 -6.16
C LEU A 626 -10.53 18.77 -4.82
N MET A 627 -9.74 18.56 -3.77
CA MET A 627 -9.97 19.22 -2.46
C MET A 627 -9.93 20.75 -2.59
N ILE A 628 -9.00 21.30 -3.36
CA ILE A 628 -8.86 22.74 -3.56
C ILE A 628 -9.91 23.26 -4.54
N ASP A 629 -10.06 22.64 -5.71
CA ASP A 629 -10.97 23.06 -6.77
C ASP A 629 -12.44 23.06 -6.31
N TYR A 630 -12.82 22.10 -5.47
CA TYR A 630 -14.18 22.00 -4.93
C TYR A 630 -14.31 22.53 -3.50
N ASN A 631 -13.26 23.10 -2.91
CA ASN A 631 -13.29 23.60 -1.53
C ASN A 631 -13.89 22.55 -0.56
N ALA A 632 -13.22 21.40 -0.45
CA ALA A 632 -13.83 20.19 0.11
C ALA A 632 -13.00 19.53 1.21
N ILE A 633 -13.69 18.95 2.19
CA ILE A 633 -13.10 17.97 3.11
C ILE A 633 -12.98 16.61 2.43
N LEU A 634 -12.12 15.75 2.95
CA LEU A 634 -11.94 14.40 2.45
C LEU A 634 -12.30 13.35 3.51
N VAL A 635 -13.09 12.36 3.10
CA VAL A 635 -13.70 11.36 3.98
C VAL A 635 -13.35 9.97 3.46
N MET A 636 -12.87 9.13 4.37
CA MET A 636 -12.47 7.75 4.09
C MET A 636 -13.02 6.82 5.15
N GLU A 637 -13.09 5.53 4.86
CA GLU A 637 -13.46 4.53 5.85
C GLU A 637 -12.30 4.23 6.82
N SER A 638 -12.61 4.18 8.11
CA SER A 638 -11.70 3.70 9.15
C SER A 638 -11.26 2.25 8.87
N LEU A 639 -9.95 2.03 8.77
CA LEU A 639 -9.36 0.71 8.63
C LEU A 639 -9.45 -0.07 9.95
N ASP A 640 -10.40 -1.00 10.09
CA ASP A 640 -10.44 -1.92 11.24
C ASP A 640 -9.48 -3.11 10.99
N PRO A 641 -8.51 -3.37 11.88
CA PRO A 641 -7.64 -4.54 11.82
C PRO A 641 -8.40 -5.88 11.67
N LYS A 642 -9.62 -6.00 12.20
CA LYS A 642 -10.43 -7.23 12.09
C LYS A 642 -10.98 -7.46 10.67
N PHE A 643 -11.19 -6.40 9.89
CA PHE A 643 -11.65 -6.46 8.49
C PHE A 643 -10.53 -6.86 7.50
N THR A 644 -9.29 -6.99 7.95
CA THR A 644 -8.13 -7.37 7.10
C THR A 644 -8.08 -8.85 6.70
N ARG A 645 -8.93 -9.70 7.31
CA ARG A 645 -8.99 -11.14 7.01
C ARG A 645 -9.61 -11.45 5.64
N THR A 646 -10.47 -10.58 5.10
CA THR A 646 -11.22 -10.82 3.85
C THR A 646 -10.60 -10.20 2.60
N ARG A 647 -9.91 -9.04 2.68
CA ARG A 647 -9.28 -8.36 1.52
C ARG A 647 -7.76 -8.58 1.36
N GLY A 648 -7.20 -9.52 2.12
CA GLY A 648 -5.78 -9.89 2.04
C GLY A 648 -4.82 -8.85 2.64
N LYS A 649 -3.79 -9.32 3.35
CA LYS A 649 -2.75 -8.48 4.01
C LYS A 649 -2.04 -7.50 3.06
N PHE A 650 -2.07 -7.75 1.75
CA PHE A 650 -1.34 -6.98 0.74
C PHE A 650 -2.04 -5.66 0.36
N GLU A 651 -3.37 -5.62 0.29
CA GLU A 651 -4.13 -4.40 -0.04
C GLU A 651 -4.10 -3.40 1.11
N TYR A 652 -4.23 -3.90 2.34
CA TYR A 652 -4.15 -3.11 3.57
C TYR A 652 -2.87 -2.24 3.64
N ASN A 653 -1.71 -2.81 3.30
CA ASN A 653 -0.43 -2.09 3.32
C ASN A 653 -0.36 -0.97 2.27
N VAL A 654 -1.06 -1.10 1.14
CA VAL A 654 -1.13 -0.04 0.11
C VAL A 654 -1.97 1.13 0.62
N TYR A 655 -3.11 0.84 1.25
CA TYR A 655 -4.00 1.87 1.78
C TYR A 655 -3.38 2.63 2.95
N GLN A 656 -2.68 1.95 3.86
CA GLN A 656 -1.90 2.63 4.90
C GLN A 656 -0.83 3.55 4.33
N LYS A 657 -0.14 3.10 3.27
CA LYS A 657 0.86 3.92 2.58
C LYS A 657 0.22 5.13 1.89
N PHE A 658 -0.95 4.95 1.27
CA PHE A 658 -1.73 6.03 0.68
C PHE A 658 -2.11 7.08 1.72
N GLU A 659 -2.71 6.68 2.85
CA GLU A 659 -3.09 7.59 3.93
C GLU A 659 -1.88 8.37 4.46
N LYS A 660 -0.76 7.68 4.70
CA LYS A 660 0.47 8.32 5.14
C LYS A 660 0.98 9.36 4.13
N MET A 661 1.13 8.98 2.86
CA MET A 661 1.62 9.88 1.81
C MET A 661 0.70 11.09 1.60
N LEU A 662 -0.62 10.89 1.71
CA LEU A 662 -1.62 11.94 1.60
C LEU A 662 -1.48 12.94 2.76
N ILE A 663 -1.37 12.44 3.99
CA ILE A 663 -1.19 13.29 5.18
C ILE A 663 0.11 14.08 5.09
N GLU A 664 1.22 13.42 4.75
CA GLU A 664 2.52 14.07 4.55
C GLU A 664 2.45 15.15 3.46
N LYS A 665 1.72 14.90 2.36
CA LYS A 665 1.53 15.90 1.30
C LYS A 665 0.67 17.08 1.77
N LEU A 666 -0.33 16.84 2.61
CA LEU A 666 -1.23 17.87 3.16
C LEU A 666 -0.63 18.63 4.35
N ASN A 667 0.46 18.16 4.96
CA ASN A 667 1.21 18.90 5.97
C ASN A 667 1.85 20.17 5.38
N TYR A 668 2.24 20.12 4.10
CA TYR A 668 2.68 21.27 3.31
C TYR A 668 2.39 21.05 1.81
N LEU A 669 1.23 21.50 1.37
CA LEU A 669 0.73 21.34 0.01
C LEU A 669 1.08 22.56 -0.85
N VAL A 670 2.01 22.34 -1.79
CA VAL A 670 2.40 23.31 -2.82
C VAL A 670 2.00 22.83 -4.21
N PHE A 671 1.45 23.76 -5.01
CA PHE A 671 1.22 23.61 -6.44
C PHE A 671 2.32 24.34 -7.21
N LYS A 672 3.11 23.58 -7.98
CA LYS A 672 4.27 24.12 -8.73
C LYS A 672 3.91 25.16 -9.80
N THR A 673 2.66 25.19 -10.22
CA THR A 673 2.14 26.11 -11.24
C THR A 673 1.71 27.45 -10.66
N TYR A 674 1.58 27.53 -9.32
CA TYR A 674 1.16 28.75 -8.63
C TYR A 674 2.36 29.69 -8.43
N LYS A 675 2.11 30.99 -8.41
CA LYS A 675 3.09 32.02 -8.05
C LYS A 675 3.63 31.76 -6.65
N PRO A 676 4.94 31.95 -6.38
CA PRO A 676 5.53 31.58 -5.09
C PRO A 676 4.83 32.14 -3.85
N GLN A 677 4.33 33.37 -3.92
CA GLN A 677 3.71 34.09 -2.79
C GLN A 677 2.19 33.92 -2.67
N GLU A 678 1.50 33.29 -3.63
CA GLU A 678 0.05 33.12 -3.52
C GLU A 678 -0.32 31.91 -2.64
N LYS A 679 -1.58 31.82 -2.19
CA LYS A 679 -2.06 30.69 -1.38
C LYS A 679 -1.90 29.38 -2.17
N GLY A 680 -1.21 28.39 -1.59
CA GLY A 680 -0.84 27.16 -2.29
C GLY A 680 0.44 27.25 -3.13
N GLY A 681 1.06 28.43 -3.20
CA GLY A 681 2.37 28.66 -3.81
C GLY A 681 3.53 28.17 -2.94
N LEU A 682 4.76 28.32 -3.44
CA LEU A 682 5.99 27.80 -2.83
C LEU A 682 6.17 28.20 -1.35
N PHE A 683 5.92 29.47 -1.05
CA PHE A 683 6.14 30.09 0.25
C PHE A 683 4.89 30.10 1.15
N ASN A 684 3.72 29.88 0.57
CA ASN A 684 2.43 29.91 1.26
C ASN A 684 1.64 28.61 1.00
N GLY A 685 2.32 27.46 1.13
CA GLY A 685 1.71 26.15 0.97
C GLY A 685 0.61 25.88 2.00
N TYR A 686 -0.44 25.16 1.59
CA TYR A 686 -1.55 24.82 2.49
C TYR A 686 -1.11 23.80 3.55
N GLN A 687 -1.60 23.95 4.79
CA GLN A 687 -1.40 23.01 5.89
C GLN A 687 -2.77 22.45 6.32
N LEU A 688 -3.25 21.45 5.60
CA LEU A 688 -4.61 20.90 5.76
C LEU A 688 -4.67 19.71 6.71
N THR A 689 -3.52 19.16 7.11
CA THR A 689 -3.40 18.07 8.08
C THR A 689 -2.37 18.41 9.15
N ARG A 690 -2.51 17.80 10.33
CA ARG A 690 -1.50 17.90 11.39
C ARG A 690 -0.35 16.93 11.13
N GLN A 691 0.80 17.22 11.73
CA GLN A 691 1.89 16.24 11.78
C GLN A 691 1.48 15.07 12.68
N ILE A 692 1.86 13.86 12.28
CA ILE A 692 1.61 12.62 13.03
C ILE A 692 2.94 12.13 13.56
N LYS A 693 3.03 11.89 14.86
CA LYS A 693 4.26 11.36 15.47
C LYS A 693 4.43 9.88 15.10
N PRO A 694 5.67 9.36 15.03
CA PRO A 694 5.90 7.94 14.82
C PRO A 694 5.07 7.08 15.81
N LYS A 695 4.35 6.08 15.29
CA LYS A 695 3.47 5.16 16.05
C LYS A 695 2.18 5.79 16.61
N GLU A 696 1.92 7.07 16.39
CA GLU A 696 0.66 7.70 16.80
C GLU A 696 -0.51 7.17 15.94
N LYS A 697 -1.61 6.79 16.60
CA LYS A 697 -2.83 6.37 15.89
C LYS A 697 -3.59 7.60 15.39
N ILE A 698 -3.97 7.57 14.12
CA ILE A 698 -4.89 8.55 13.56
C ILE A 698 -6.26 8.30 14.21
N GLY A 699 -6.82 9.34 14.84
CA GLY A 699 -8.19 9.31 15.36
C GLY A 699 -9.21 9.41 14.23
N ARG A 700 -10.42 9.91 14.54
CA ARG A 700 -11.47 10.10 13.53
C ARG A 700 -11.29 11.34 12.64
N GLN A 701 -10.28 12.16 12.94
CA GLN A 701 -9.97 13.39 12.22
C GLN A 701 -8.46 13.69 12.22
N CYS A 702 -7.96 14.15 11.08
CA CYS A 702 -6.64 14.76 10.91
C CYS A 702 -6.79 15.99 10.00
N GLY A 703 -7.02 17.16 10.59
CA GLY A 703 -7.34 18.40 9.87
C GLY A 703 -8.59 18.24 9.00
N PHE A 704 -8.43 18.36 7.69
CA PHE A 704 -9.47 18.20 6.66
C PHE A 704 -9.74 16.74 6.26
N LEU A 705 -9.05 15.76 6.87
CA LEU A 705 -9.31 14.34 6.67
C LEU A 705 -10.20 13.79 7.79
N PHE A 706 -11.25 13.07 7.42
CA PHE A 706 -12.21 12.45 8.34
C PHE A 706 -12.35 10.95 8.07
N TYR A 707 -12.59 10.19 9.14
CA TYR A 707 -12.73 8.75 9.08
C TYR A 707 -14.10 8.29 9.59
N VAL A 708 -14.81 7.53 8.77
CA VAL A 708 -16.17 7.03 9.04
C VAL A 708 -16.22 5.50 9.10
N PRO A 709 -17.21 4.88 9.76
CA PRO A 709 -17.35 3.43 9.77
C PRO A 709 -17.66 2.84 8.37
N ALA A 710 -17.02 1.71 8.03
CA ALA A 710 -17.12 1.07 6.71
C ALA A 710 -18.44 0.32 6.44
N GLY A 711 -19.22 0.00 7.47
CA GLY A 711 -20.44 -0.79 7.29
C GLY A 711 -21.49 -0.08 6.43
N TYR A 712 -22.14 -0.80 5.51
CA TYR A 712 -23.32 -0.33 4.76
C TYR A 712 -23.11 0.93 3.89
N THR A 713 -21.96 1.04 3.23
CA THR A 713 -21.64 2.11 2.27
C THR A 713 -21.85 1.67 0.81
N SER A 714 -21.46 0.43 0.46
CA SER A 714 -21.57 -0.04 -0.93
C SER A 714 -22.86 -0.80 -1.25
N LYS A 715 -23.36 -1.62 -0.31
CA LYS A 715 -24.58 -2.44 -0.48
C LYS A 715 -25.80 -1.75 0.14
N ILE A 716 -26.13 -0.59 -0.39
CA ILE A 716 -27.25 0.26 0.05
C ILE A 716 -27.84 0.96 -1.18
N ASP A 717 -29.16 1.09 -1.24
CA ASP A 717 -29.85 1.78 -2.32
C ASP A 717 -29.70 3.30 -2.14
N PRO A 718 -29.03 4.02 -3.06
CA PRO A 718 -28.84 5.46 -2.97
C PRO A 718 -30.12 6.29 -3.14
N ALA A 719 -31.24 5.68 -3.55
CA ALA A 719 -32.52 6.36 -3.76
C ALA A 719 -33.51 6.19 -2.60
N THR A 720 -33.32 5.18 -1.76
CA THR A 720 -34.26 4.85 -0.67
C THR A 720 -33.60 4.60 0.68
N GLY A 721 -32.29 4.32 0.70
CA GLY A 721 -31.57 3.85 1.89
C GLY A 721 -31.87 2.39 2.26
N PHE A 722 -32.50 1.61 1.37
CA PHE A 722 -32.73 0.18 1.58
C PHE A 722 -31.42 -0.60 1.66
N VAL A 723 -31.38 -1.58 2.56
CA VAL A 723 -30.24 -2.46 2.80
C VAL A 723 -30.77 -3.88 3.01
N SER A 724 -30.08 -4.88 2.47
CA SER A 724 -30.37 -6.28 2.74
C SER A 724 -30.01 -6.67 4.18
N LEU A 725 -31.01 -6.71 5.07
CA LEU A 725 -30.85 -7.07 6.47
C LEU A 725 -31.42 -8.44 6.83
N ILE A 726 -32.26 -9.02 5.96
CA ILE A 726 -32.99 -10.26 6.23
C ILE A 726 -32.06 -11.47 6.15
N ASN A 727 -32.10 -12.34 7.17
CA ASN A 727 -31.41 -13.63 7.15
C ASN A 727 -32.33 -14.72 6.57
N CYS A 728 -32.15 -15.05 5.30
CA CYS A 728 -33.03 -15.95 4.54
C CYS A 728 -32.32 -17.23 4.06
N ASN A 729 -31.37 -17.78 4.83
CA ASN A 729 -30.75 -19.06 4.47
C ASN A 729 -31.70 -20.23 4.82
N TYR A 730 -31.85 -21.19 3.90
CA TYR A 730 -32.58 -22.41 4.16
C TYR A 730 -31.91 -23.21 5.28
N ALA A 731 -32.72 -23.70 6.23
CA ALA A 731 -32.27 -24.59 7.30
C ALA A 731 -33.01 -25.93 7.24
N ASN A 732 -34.34 -25.87 7.27
CA ASN A 732 -35.25 -26.99 7.07
C ASN A 732 -36.63 -26.46 6.66
N ILE A 733 -37.56 -27.37 6.36
CA ILE A 733 -38.92 -27.04 5.92
C ILE A 733 -39.67 -26.20 6.98
N GLU A 734 -39.72 -26.66 8.23
CA GLU A 734 -40.46 -25.99 9.32
C GLU A 734 -40.00 -24.55 9.54
N GLN A 735 -38.68 -24.32 9.58
CA GLN A 735 -38.11 -22.98 9.72
C GLN A 735 -38.41 -22.10 8.50
N SER A 736 -38.46 -22.69 7.30
CA SER A 736 -38.80 -21.95 6.07
C SER A 736 -40.29 -21.57 6.05
N GLN A 737 -41.18 -22.45 6.49
CA GLN A 737 -42.61 -22.18 6.65
C GLN A 737 -42.85 -21.04 7.64
N ILE A 738 -42.18 -21.07 8.80
CA ILE A 738 -42.23 -19.99 9.79
C ILE A 738 -41.71 -18.69 9.17
N PHE A 739 -40.57 -18.73 8.50
CA PHE A 739 -39.94 -17.55 7.89
C PHE A 739 -40.84 -16.88 6.84
N PHE A 740 -41.34 -17.63 5.85
CA PHE A 740 -42.24 -17.06 4.83
C PHE A 740 -43.63 -16.72 5.38
N GLY A 741 -44.09 -17.42 6.43
CA GLY A 741 -45.34 -17.11 7.13
C GLY A 741 -45.34 -15.75 7.85
N GLN A 742 -44.16 -15.21 8.19
CA GLN A 742 -44.00 -13.88 8.79
C GLN A 742 -44.15 -12.72 7.78
N PHE A 743 -44.22 -13.00 6.49
CA PHE A 743 -44.43 -11.98 5.44
C PHE A 743 -45.88 -11.47 5.52
N GLU A 744 -46.09 -10.18 5.21
CA GLU A 744 -47.43 -9.62 5.20
C GLU A 744 -48.23 -10.23 4.03
N LYS A 745 -47.67 -10.21 2.82
CA LYS A 745 -48.22 -10.79 1.58
C LYS A 745 -47.11 -11.15 0.60
N ILE A 746 -47.37 -12.12 -0.29
CA ILE A 746 -46.50 -12.43 -1.43
C ILE A 746 -47.36 -12.45 -2.69
N LEU A 747 -47.10 -11.56 -3.63
CA LEU A 747 -47.97 -11.32 -4.79
C LEU A 747 -47.18 -11.40 -6.10
N PHE A 748 -47.84 -11.81 -7.19
CA PHE A 748 -47.32 -11.63 -8.54
C PHE A 748 -47.95 -10.39 -9.18
N ASN A 749 -47.13 -9.44 -9.63
CA ASN A 749 -47.59 -8.25 -10.33
C ASN A 749 -47.61 -8.53 -11.84
N GLN A 750 -48.81 -8.78 -12.37
CA GLN A 750 -48.98 -9.15 -13.78
C GLN A 750 -48.68 -8.02 -14.76
N SER A 751 -48.93 -6.76 -14.39
CA SER A 751 -48.67 -5.61 -15.27
C SER A 751 -47.19 -5.32 -15.47
N GLU A 752 -46.39 -5.57 -14.43
CA GLU A 752 -44.96 -5.20 -14.39
C GLU A 752 -44.03 -6.43 -14.42
N ASP A 753 -44.61 -7.62 -14.45
CA ASP A 753 -43.96 -8.92 -14.59
C ASP A 753 -42.89 -9.28 -13.52
N TYR A 754 -43.20 -9.05 -12.25
CA TYR A 754 -42.34 -9.44 -11.12
C TYR A 754 -43.13 -9.87 -9.87
N PHE A 755 -42.47 -10.55 -8.94
CA PHE A 755 -43.03 -10.89 -7.63
C PHE A 755 -42.75 -9.80 -6.60
N GLU A 756 -43.71 -9.56 -5.71
CA GLU A 756 -43.66 -8.60 -4.62
C GLU A 756 -43.72 -9.33 -3.27
N PHE A 757 -42.72 -9.10 -2.43
CA PHE A 757 -42.64 -9.60 -1.07
C PHE A 757 -42.87 -8.44 -0.10
N HIS A 758 -44.04 -8.39 0.52
CA HIS A 758 -44.42 -7.36 1.49
C HIS A 758 -43.89 -7.77 2.86
N VAL A 759 -42.85 -7.08 3.34
CA VAL A 759 -42.12 -7.46 4.55
C VAL A 759 -42.18 -6.38 5.62
N ASN A 760 -42.16 -6.83 6.87
CA ASN A 760 -41.91 -5.98 8.04
C ASN A 760 -40.71 -6.54 8.80
N HIS A 761 -39.58 -5.84 8.75
CA HIS A 761 -38.32 -6.24 9.37
C HIS A 761 -38.43 -6.50 10.88
N LYS A 762 -39.44 -5.94 11.57
CA LYS A 762 -39.69 -6.23 13.00
C LYS A 762 -40.12 -7.68 13.25
N ASN A 763 -40.71 -8.32 12.25
CA ASN A 763 -41.24 -9.67 12.35
C ASN A 763 -40.27 -10.72 11.82
N LEU A 764 -39.17 -10.30 11.19
CA LEU A 764 -38.23 -11.18 10.48
C LEU A 764 -36.87 -11.25 11.18
N PRO A 765 -36.13 -12.36 11.04
CA PRO A 765 -34.76 -12.44 11.52
C PRO A 765 -33.86 -11.50 10.72
N THR A 766 -33.34 -10.45 11.37
CA THR A 766 -32.50 -9.43 10.74
C THR A 766 -31.13 -9.30 11.42
N PHE A 767 -30.11 -8.95 10.64
CA PHE A 767 -28.74 -8.77 11.16
C PHE A 767 -28.54 -7.46 11.92
N GLN A 768 -29.39 -6.46 11.67
CA GLN A 768 -29.38 -5.13 12.29
C GLN A 768 -30.80 -4.58 12.34
N GLN A 769 -31.03 -3.60 13.20
CA GLN A 769 -32.30 -2.89 13.30
C GLN A 769 -32.46 -1.90 12.14
N ASP A 770 -33.55 -2.02 11.40
CA ASP A 770 -33.94 -1.10 10.33
C ASP A 770 -34.71 0.12 10.86
N TYR A 771 -34.67 1.24 10.12
CA TYR A 771 -35.43 2.44 10.48
C TYR A 771 -36.85 2.44 9.88
N THR A 772 -37.00 2.21 8.58
CA THR A 772 -38.30 2.22 7.87
C THR A 772 -39.14 0.98 8.21
N ASN A 773 -38.48 -0.16 8.43
CA ASN A 773 -39.04 -1.48 8.79
C ASN A 773 -39.94 -2.13 7.73
N LYS A 774 -40.83 -1.39 7.08
CA LYS A 774 -41.77 -1.92 6.07
C LYS A 774 -41.24 -1.68 4.66
N TRP A 775 -41.13 -2.76 3.88
CA TRP A 775 -40.64 -2.71 2.51
C TRP A 775 -41.46 -3.63 1.60
N VAL A 776 -41.58 -3.25 0.33
CA VAL A 776 -42.06 -4.13 -0.74
C VAL A 776 -40.87 -4.49 -1.60
N ILE A 777 -40.41 -5.73 -1.48
CA ILE A 777 -39.22 -6.23 -2.16
C ILE A 777 -39.66 -6.91 -3.45
N CYS A 778 -39.21 -6.38 -4.58
CA CYS A 778 -39.61 -6.82 -5.91
C CYS A 778 -38.47 -7.58 -6.60
N THR A 779 -38.82 -8.60 -7.38
CA THR A 779 -37.86 -9.38 -8.17
C THR A 779 -37.50 -8.74 -9.51
N TYR A 780 -37.70 -7.42 -9.63
CA TYR A 780 -37.45 -6.62 -10.83
C TYR A 780 -36.01 -6.80 -11.37
N GLY A 781 -35.88 -6.75 -12.70
CA GLY A 781 -34.63 -6.83 -13.44
C GLY A 781 -34.26 -8.25 -13.92
N GLU A 782 -33.78 -8.33 -15.16
CA GLU A 782 -33.51 -9.61 -15.83
C GLU A 782 -32.12 -10.18 -15.51
N ASN A 783 -31.15 -9.32 -15.20
CA ASN A 783 -29.76 -9.69 -15.03
C ASN A 783 -29.36 -9.64 -13.56
N ARG A 784 -29.38 -10.79 -12.87
CA ARG A 784 -28.75 -10.96 -11.56
C ARG A 784 -27.66 -12.01 -11.64
N TYR A 785 -26.50 -11.75 -11.05
CA TYR A 785 -25.33 -12.61 -11.17
C TYR A 785 -25.14 -13.50 -9.94
N SER A 786 -24.96 -14.81 -10.18
CA SER A 786 -24.66 -15.83 -9.17
C SER A 786 -23.47 -16.67 -9.62
N TYR A 787 -22.51 -16.91 -8.72
CA TYR A 787 -21.37 -17.79 -9.01
C TYR A 787 -21.73 -19.26 -8.82
N SER A 788 -21.45 -20.10 -9.81
CA SER A 788 -21.59 -21.55 -9.76
C SER A 788 -20.24 -22.20 -9.41
N PRO A 789 -20.07 -22.80 -8.21
CA PRO A 789 -18.84 -23.49 -7.85
C PRO A 789 -18.55 -24.71 -8.75
N LYS A 790 -19.61 -25.39 -9.23
CA LYS A 790 -19.51 -26.58 -10.08
C LYS A 790 -18.96 -26.24 -11.46
N GLU A 791 -19.44 -25.16 -12.06
CA GLU A 791 -19.02 -24.72 -13.41
C GLU A 791 -17.84 -23.75 -13.37
N LYS A 792 -17.49 -23.23 -12.18
CA LYS A 792 -16.48 -22.19 -11.96
C LYS A 792 -16.75 -20.91 -12.77
N LYS A 793 -18.03 -20.57 -12.96
CA LYS A 793 -18.48 -19.44 -13.79
C LYS A 793 -19.60 -18.65 -13.11
N VAL A 794 -19.72 -17.38 -13.50
CA VAL A 794 -20.85 -16.54 -13.12
C VAL A 794 -22.00 -16.80 -14.08
N GLN A 795 -23.18 -17.08 -13.54
CA GLN A 795 -24.41 -17.31 -14.27
C GLN A 795 -25.34 -16.11 -14.12
N THR A 796 -26.07 -15.79 -15.19
CA THR A 796 -27.14 -14.79 -15.20
C THR A 796 -28.46 -15.46 -14.85
N VAL A 797 -29.20 -14.87 -13.91
CA VAL A 797 -30.45 -15.41 -13.40
C VAL A 797 -31.53 -14.33 -13.47
N ASN A 798 -32.60 -14.60 -14.23
CA ASN A 798 -33.84 -13.84 -14.16
C ASN A 798 -34.71 -14.43 -13.03
N VAL A 799 -34.74 -13.75 -11.88
CA VAL A 799 -35.41 -14.29 -10.69
C VAL A 799 -36.92 -14.41 -10.87
N SER A 800 -37.57 -13.44 -11.54
CA SER A 800 -39.01 -13.52 -11.81
C SER A 800 -39.35 -14.76 -12.64
N GLN A 801 -38.59 -15.04 -13.69
CA GLN A 801 -38.83 -16.22 -14.53
C GLN A 801 -38.56 -17.52 -13.77
N GLU A 802 -37.49 -17.57 -12.98
CA GLU A 802 -37.18 -18.75 -12.16
C GLU A 802 -38.22 -19.02 -11.07
N LEU A 803 -38.81 -17.97 -10.50
CA LEU A 803 -39.94 -18.12 -9.57
C LEU A 803 -41.20 -18.62 -10.26
N LYS A 804 -41.53 -18.14 -11.47
CA LYS A 804 -42.63 -18.69 -12.27
C LYS A 804 -42.43 -20.18 -12.54
N ASN A 805 -41.22 -20.57 -12.95
CA ASN A 805 -40.87 -21.97 -13.20
C ASN A 805 -40.99 -22.81 -11.92
N LEU A 806 -40.51 -22.28 -10.79
CA LEU A 806 -40.60 -22.94 -9.49
C LEU A 806 -42.07 -23.13 -9.06
N PHE A 807 -42.88 -22.07 -9.10
CA PHE A 807 -44.28 -22.16 -8.70
C PHE A 807 -45.09 -23.08 -9.63
N SER A 808 -44.83 -23.04 -10.94
CA SER A 808 -45.45 -23.97 -11.89
C SER A 808 -45.05 -25.42 -11.64
N GLN A 809 -43.78 -25.70 -11.30
CA GLN A 809 -43.30 -27.05 -11.02
C GLN A 809 -43.99 -27.68 -9.79
N TYR A 810 -44.41 -26.85 -8.84
CA TYR A 810 -45.07 -27.28 -7.60
C TYR A 810 -46.57 -26.95 -7.57
N GLU A 811 -47.17 -26.69 -8.73
CA GLU A 811 -48.61 -26.46 -8.92
C GLU A 811 -49.19 -25.32 -8.06
N ILE A 812 -48.39 -24.27 -7.84
CA ILE A 812 -48.82 -23.07 -7.09
C ILE A 812 -49.37 -22.03 -8.08
N ASP A 813 -50.65 -21.66 -7.92
CA ASP A 813 -51.27 -20.57 -8.66
C ASP A 813 -50.68 -19.22 -8.24
N ILE A 814 -50.13 -18.49 -9.21
CA ILE A 814 -49.45 -17.21 -8.99
C ILE A 814 -50.40 -16.00 -8.90
N TYR A 815 -51.69 -16.15 -9.24
CA TYR A 815 -52.64 -15.02 -9.35
C TYR A 815 -53.34 -14.65 -8.03
N GLY A 816 -52.92 -15.23 -6.91
CA GLY A 816 -53.40 -14.92 -5.54
C GLY A 816 -52.27 -14.54 -4.57
N ASP A 817 -52.58 -14.43 -3.27
CA ASP A 817 -51.54 -14.31 -2.23
C ASP A 817 -50.86 -15.67 -2.04
N LEU A 818 -49.58 -15.75 -2.41
CA LEU A 818 -48.82 -16.98 -2.46
C LEU A 818 -48.39 -17.49 -1.09
N LYS A 819 -48.55 -16.68 -0.04
CA LYS A 819 -48.02 -16.98 1.28
C LYS A 819 -48.53 -18.32 1.83
N GLU A 820 -49.84 -18.55 1.78
CA GLU A 820 -50.43 -19.79 2.31
C GLU A 820 -50.00 -21.01 1.49
N ALA A 821 -50.01 -20.90 0.16
CA ALA A 821 -49.55 -21.96 -0.74
C ALA A 821 -48.06 -22.30 -0.54
N ILE A 822 -47.21 -21.29 -0.32
CA ILE A 822 -45.80 -21.45 0.02
C ILE A 822 -45.66 -22.17 1.37
N CYS A 823 -46.38 -21.75 2.41
CA CYS A 823 -46.30 -22.37 3.74
C CYS A 823 -46.83 -23.82 3.76
N ASN A 824 -47.77 -24.17 2.87
CA ASN A 824 -48.31 -25.53 2.77
C ASN A 824 -47.39 -26.52 2.03
N GLN A 825 -46.29 -26.06 1.42
CA GLN A 825 -45.34 -26.97 0.76
C GLN A 825 -44.55 -27.81 1.76
N THR A 826 -44.27 -29.06 1.38
CA THR A 826 -43.57 -30.05 2.23
C THR A 826 -42.26 -30.53 1.61
N VAL A 827 -41.87 -30.01 0.45
CA VAL A 827 -40.67 -30.45 -0.28
C VAL A 827 -39.47 -29.56 0.05
N ALA A 828 -38.40 -30.15 0.59
CA ALA A 828 -37.16 -29.43 0.94
C ALA A 828 -36.57 -28.64 -0.24
N LYS A 829 -36.49 -29.26 -1.42
CA LYS A 829 -35.93 -28.65 -2.65
C LYS A 829 -36.67 -27.36 -3.06
N PHE A 830 -37.97 -27.27 -2.80
CA PHE A 830 -38.75 -26.06 -3.08
C PHE A 830 -38.24 -24.88 -2.25
N TYR A 831 -38.12 -25.06 -0.93
CA TYR A 831 -37.63 -24.01 -0.02
C TYR A 831 -36.16 -23.67 -0.22
N GLU A 832 -35.32 -24.64 -0.57
CA GLU A 832 -33.92 -24.41 -0.94
C GLU A 832 -33.85 -23.45 -2.14
N ARG A 833 -34.64 -23.73 -3.19
CA ARG A 833 -34.66 -22.90 -4.40
C ARG A 833 -35.29 -21.53 -4.15
N LEU A 834 -36.43 -21.47 -3.46
CA LEU A 834 -37.11 -20.21 -3.13
C LEU A 834 -36.23 -19.30 -2.28
N SER A 835 -35.60 -19.84 -1.23
CA SER A 835 -34.69 -19.09 -0.36
C SER A 835 -33.48 -18.56 -1.13
N PHE A 836 -32.92 -19.37 -2.05
CA PHE A 836 -31.85 -18.93 -2.94
C PHE A 836 -32.28 -17.76 -3.84
N LEU A 837 -33.44 -17.85 -4.49
CA LEU A 837 -33.96 -16.80 -5.38
C LEU A 837 -34.29 -15.50 -4.63
N PHE A 838 -34.88 -15.61 -3.44
CA PHE A 838 -35.14 -14.46 -2.59
C PHE A 838 -33.83 -13.81 -2.09
N LYS A 839 -32.87 -14.62 -1.63
CA LYS A 839 -31.53 -14.13 -1.25
C LYS A 839 -30.83 -13.43 -2.41
N LEU A 840 -30.91 -14.00 -3.61
CA LEU A 840 -30.36 -13.40 -4.81
C LEU A 840 -31.02 -12.05 -5.09
N THR A 841 -32.33 -11.90 -4.85
CA THR A 841 -33.07 -10.64 -4.99
C THR A 841 -32.56 -9.54 -4.04
N LEU A 842 -32.21 -9.93 -2.80
CA LEU A 842 -31.71 -9.00 -1.78
C LEU A 842 -30.27 -8.53 -2.00
N GLN A 843 -29.46 -9.24 -2.78
CA GLN A 843 -28.02 -9.01 -2.86
C GLN A 843 -27.62 -7.59 -3.34
N MET A 844 -28.47 -6.96 -4.16
CA MET A 844 -28.37 -5.60 -4.73
C MET A 844 -27.15 -5.31 -5.60
N ARG A 845 -25.93 -5.61 -5.14
CA ARG A 845 -24.69 -5.44 -5.90
C ARG A 845 -24.35 -6.72 -6.65
N TYR A 846 -24.24 -6.61 -7.97
CA TYR A 846 -23.88 -7.70 -8.86
C TYR A 846 -22.61 -7.34 -9.62
N SER A 847 -21.63 -8.24 -9.59
CA SER A 847 -20.36 -8.04 -10.26
C SER A 847 -19.98 -9.28 -11.05
N ASN A 848 -19.53 -9.09 -12.29
CA ASN A 848 -18.99 -10.13 -13.14
C ASN A 848 -17.57 -9.72 -13.59
N ARG A 849 -16.57 -10.50 -13.18
CA ARG A 849 -15.16 -10.21 -13.48
C ARG A 849 -14.81 -10.44 -14.95
N GLU A 850 -15.53 -11.32 -15.65
CA GLU A 850 -15.26 -11.66 -17.05
C GLU A 850 -15.78 -10.56 -17.99
N THR A 851 -17.00 -10.08 -17.75
CA THR A 851 -17.60 -8.99 -18.54
C THR A 851 -17.17 -7.61 -18.08
N GLY A 852 -16.69 -7.49 -16.83
CA GLY A 852 -16.42 -6.20 -16.23
C GLY A 852 -17.73 -5.44 -15.94
N GLU A 853 -18.80 -6.11 -15.53
CA GLU A 853 -19.99 -5.43 -15.05
C GLU A 853 -19.96 -5.35 -13.52
N ASP A 854 -20.37 -4.21 -12.96
CA ASP A 854 -20.49 -4.03 -11.51
C ASP A 854 -21.54 -2.95 -11.22
N PHE A 855 -22.76 -3.38 -10.93
CA PHE A 855 -23.89 -2.49 -10.77
C PHE A 855 -24.67 -2.75 -9.48
N ILE A 856 -25.39 -1.73 -9.06
CA ILE A 856 -26.41 -1.79 -8.02
C ILE A 856 -27.77 -1.87 -8.71
N LEU A 857 -28.57 -2.85 -8.33
CA LEU A 857 -29.97 -2.99 -8.71
C LEU A 857 -30.79 -3.09 -7.43
N SER A 858 -31.57 -2.04 -7.15
CA SER A 858 -32.44 -2.01 -5.97
C SER A 858 -33.67 -2.89 -6.20
N PRO A 859 -34.05 -3.73 -5.22
CA PRO A 859 -35.29 -4.47 -5.27
C PRO A 859 -36.48 -3.65 -4.75
N VAL A 860 -36.33 -2.37 -4.41
CA VAL A 860 -37.43 -1.54 -3.90
C VAL A 860 -37.66 -0.31 -4.77
N LYS A 861 -38.92 0.12 -4.89
CA LYS A 861 -39.26 1.37 -5.58
C LYS A 861 -38.98 2.58 -4.67
N ASN A 862 -38.50 3.66 -5.27
CA ASN A 862 -38.49 4.98 -4.64
C ASN A 862 -39.92 5.56 -4.56
N LYS A 863 -40.05 6.77 -4.02
CA LYS A 863 -41.34 7.46 -3.92
C LYS A 863 -41.99 7.78 -5.27
N GLN A 864 -41.18 7.92 -6.31
CA GLN A 864 -41.64 8.16 -7.69
C GLN A 864 -42.09 6.86 -8.38
N GLY A 865 -41.99 5.71 -7.70
CA GLY A 865 -42.37 4.41 -8.26
C GLY A 865 -41.27 3.76 -9.10
N GLU A 866 -40.03 4.26 -9.05
CA GLU A 866 -38.93 3.81 -9.89
C GLU A 866 -37.95 2.93 -9.10
N PHE A 867 -37.41 1.89 -9.74
CA PHE A 867 -36.28 1.13 -9.18
C PHE A 867 -34.96 1.82 -9.51
N PHE A 868 -34.04 1.85 -8.54
CA PHE A 868 -32.69 2.31 -8.81
C PHE A 868 -31.87 1.22 -9.50
N MET A 869 -31.27 1.57 -10.64
CA MET A 869 -30.21 0.79 -11.29
C MET A 869 -29.03 1.72 -11.58
N SER A 870 -27.83 1.31 -11.21
CA SER A 870 -26.63 2.09 -11.52
C SER A 870 -26.26 1.93 -12.99
N CYS A 871 -26.13 3.04 -13.71
CA CYS A 871 -25.74 3.08 -15.11
C CYS A 871 -24.98 4.37 -15.43
N PRO A 872 -24.25 4.46 -16.56
CA PRO A 872 -23.52 5.67 -16.95
C PRO A 872 -24.41 6.94 -17.02
N GLU A 873 -25.67 6.82 -17.42
CA GLU A 873 -26.62 7.93 -17.53
C GLU A 873 -26.93 8.59 -16.18
N ASN A 874 -26.66 7.89 -15.07
CA ASN A 874 -26.84 8.43 -13.73
C ASN A 874 -25.89 9.60 -13.41
N GLU A 875 -24.83 9.80 -14.19
CA GLU A 875 -23.98 10.99 -14.06
C GLU A 875 -24.80 12.28 -14.24
N ILE A 876 -25.72 12.30 -15.22
CA ILE A 876 -26.63 13.43 -15.46
C ILE A 876 -27.66 13.55 -14.34
N LYS A 877 -28.15 12.41 -13.84
CA LYS A 877 -29.12 12.34 -12.74
C LYS A 877 -28.50 12.62 -11.36
N LYS A 878 -27.18 12.86 -11.29
CA LYS A 878 -26.41 13.03 -10.03
C LYS A 878 -26.56 11.86 -9.07
N LEU A 879 -26.65 10.65 -9.62
CA LEU A 879 -26.73 9.38 -8.89
C LEU A 879 -25.49 8.51 -9.18
N PRO A 880 -25.21 7.49 -8.36
CA PRO A 880 -24.09 6.59 -8.60
C PRO A 880 -24.19 5.85 -9.93
N THR A 881 -23.07 5.77 -10.66
CA THR A 881 -22.98 5.10 -11.97
C THR A 881 -22.68 3.62 -11.89
N ASP A 882 -22.06 3.16 -10.79
CA ASP A 882 -21.64 1.77 -10.57
C ASP A 882 -21.55 1.46 -9.06
N GLY A 883 -21.18 0.21 -8.73
CA GLY A 883 -21.09 -0.27 -7.35
C GLY A 883 -20.02 0.40 -6.47
N ASP A 884 -18.89 0.82 -7.05
CA ASP A 884 -17.81 1.52 -6.34
C ASP A 884 -18.13 3.03 -6.20
N ALA A 885 -18.77 3.62 -7.22
CA ALA A 885 -19.33 4.97 -7.15
C ALA A 885 -20.34 5.08 -5.99
N ASN A 886 -21.18 4.05 -5.81
CA ASN A 886 -22.14 3.98 -4.72
C ASN A 886 -21.46 3.94 -3.35
N GLY A 887 -20.36 3.19 -3.22
CA GLY A 887 -19.55 3.17 -2.00
C GLY A 887 -18.97 4.54 -1.69
N ALA A 888 -18.33 5.19 -2.66
CA ALA A 888 -17.70 6.50 -2.49
C ALA A 888 -18.74 7.58 -2.13
N TYR A 889 -19.91 7.53 -2.77
CA TYR A 889 -21.04 8.41 -2.49
C TYR A 889 -21.53 8.27 -1.04
N HIS A 890 -21.77 7.06 -0.56
CA HIS A 890 -22.25 6.86 0.82
C HIS A 890 -21.17 7.14 1.88
N ILE A 891 -19.88 6.96 1.56
CA ILE A 891 -18.78 7.44 2.41
C ILE A 891 -18.86 8.97 2.55
N ALA A 892 -19.06 9.68 1.44
CA ALA A 892 -19.24 11.12 1.45
C ALA A 892 -20.50 11.53 2.24
N LEU A 893 -21.63 10.82 2.09
CA LEU A 893 -22.86 11.07 2.84
C LEU A 893 -22.69 10.86 4.35
N LYS A 894 -21.92 9.86 4.80
CA LYS A 894 -21.55 9.74 6.22
C LYS A 894 -20.69 10.91 6.68
N GLY A 895 -19.81 11.40 5.82
CA GLY A 895 -19.07 12.64 6.03
C GLY A 895 -19.99 13.85 6.24
N LEU A 896 -21.01 13.98 5.37
CA LEU A 896 -22.04 15.01 5.48
C LEU A 896 -22.84 14.89 6.78
N GLN A 897 -23.27 13.68 7.15
CA GLN A 897 -23.92 13.41 8.45
C GLN A 897 -23.02 13.82 9.63
N LEU A 898 -21.72 13.56 9.53
CA LEU A 898 -20.74 13.86 10.57
C LEU A 898 -20.55 15.37 10.76
N ILE A 899 -20.46 16.15 9.69
CA ILE A 899 -20.26 17.61 9.78
C ILE A 899 -21.55 18.35 10.14
N THR A 900 -22.71 17.87 9.69
CA THR A 900 -24.02 18.48 10.00
C THR A 900 -24.34 18.37 11.49
N ASN A 901 -23.83 17.34 12.15
CA ASN A 901 -24.09 17.04 13.56
C ASN A 901 -22.88 17.36 14.47
N ILE A 902 -22.02 18.32 14.08
CA ILE A 902 -20.96 18.83 14.97
C ILE A 902 -21.61 19.48 16.18
N SER A 903 -21.22 19.02 17.38
CA SER A 903 -21.82 19.54 18.62
C SER A 903 -21.44 21.00 18.89
N GLU A 904 -22.19 21.65 19.78
CA GLU A 904 -21.90 23.02 20.20
C GLU A 904 -20.48 23.20 20.77
N ASN A 905 -19.97 22.14 21.43
CA ASN A 905 -18.62 22.10 21.98
C ASN A 905 -17.56 21.62 20.98
N TYR A 906 -17.85 21.64 19.67
CA TYR A 906 -16.95 21.22 18.59
C TYR A 906 -16.40 19.80 18.76
N LYS A 907 -17.28 18.86 19.08
CA LYS A 907 -16.97 17.42 19.09
C LYS A 907 -17.66 16.71 17.94
N LEU A 908 -16.98 15.73 17.35
CA LEU A 908 -17.55 14.88 16.31
C LEU A 908 -18.55 13.87 16.90
N PRO A 909 -19.74 13.72 16.31
CA PRO A 909 -20.74 12.74 16.76
C PRO A 909 -20.26 11.32 16.49
N ASN A 910 -20.71 10.33 17.26
CA ASN A 910 -20.55 8.93 16.88
C ASN A 910 -21.63 8.56 15.86
N ILE A 911 -21.27 7.84 14.79
CA ILE A 911 -22.25 7.36 13.80
C ILE A 911 -22.43 5.87 14.05
N THR A 912 -23.53 5.49 14.71
CA THR A 912 -23.90 4.08 14.83
C THR A 912 -24.56 3.58 13.54
N THR A 913 -24.71 2.27 13.39
CA THR A 913 -25.44 1.69 12.25
C THR A 913 -26.90 2.18 12.22
N ALA A 914 -27.54 2.30 13.38
CA ALA A 914 -28.91 2.79 13.49
C ALA A 914 -29.03 4.27 13.05
N ASP A 915 -28.07 5.11 13.47
CA ASP A 915 -28.04 6.52 13.04
C ASP A 915 -27.83 6.64 11.54
N TRP A 916 -27.01 5.78 10.96
CA TRP A 916 -26.77 5.75 9.51
C TRP A 916 -28.02 5.34 8.74
N PHE A 917 -28.71 4.27 9.14
CA PHE A 917 -29.94 3.84 8.46
C PHE A 917 -31.05 4.87 8.57
N LYS A 918 -31.22 5.50 9.74
CA LYS A 918 -32.14 6.61 9.91
C LYS A 918 -31.82 7.74 8.93
N TYR A 919 -30.57 8.21 8.90
CA TYR A 919 -30.16 9.29 7.99
C TYR A 919 -30.35 8.92 6.52
N ALA A 920 -29.87 7.75 6.09
CA ALA A 920 -29.95 7.32 4.71
C ALA A 920 -31.39 7.16 4.23
N GLN A 921 -32.30 6.67 5.07
CA GLN A 921 -33.70 6.43 4.69
C GLN A 921 -34.57 7.69 4.81
N GLN A 922 -34.37 8.53 5.83
CA GLN A 922 -35.15 9.76 6.01
C GLN A 922 -34.83 10.84 4.97
N ARG A 923 -33.59 10.90 4.49
CA ARG A 923 -33.18 11.92 3.53
C ARG A 923 -33.95 11.86 2.19
N HIS A 924 -34.53 10.70 1.87
CA HIS A 924 -35.43 10.52 0.74
C HIS A 924 -36.92 10.71 1.10
N GLN A 925 -37.24 10.84 2.40
CA GLN A 925 -38.58 11.16 2.90
C GLN A 925 -38.88 12.67 2.88
N GLU A 926 -37.86 13.52 2.90
CA GLU A 926 -38.01 14.99 2.92
C GLU A 926 -37.90 15.66 1.54
N LYS A 927 -37.46 14.92 0.52
CA LYS A 927 -37.59 15.27 -0.91
C LYS A 927 -38.79 14.55 -1.51
#